data_AF-A0A2R6HYK2-F1
#
_entry.id   AF-A0A2R6HYK2-F1
#
_cell.length_a   1.000
_cell.length_b   1.000
_cell.length_c   1.000
_cell.angle_alpha   90.00
_cell.angle_beta   90.00
_cell.angle_gamma   90.00
#
_symmetry.space_group_name_H-M   'P 1'
#
loop_
_entity.id
_entity.type
_entity.pdbx_description
1 polymer ?
#
loop_
_entity_poly.entity_id
_entity_poly.type
_entity_poly.pdbx_seq_one_letter_code
_entity_poly.pdbx_strand_id
1 'polypeptide(L)'
;MRLVPPGAMDWSLTGERRPTRRGLLGGLGALTVGTALTGYVSGTATGTQSIRTLATGTAHETTLFVNDSGLPGLTAFVLGGVHGDEEAGYLAAANVTRWQPDAGTLLVLPRANRPAIEAGTRTGPDGDLNRQFPLRQEPETALAREIWDVVEEFEPDLVIDLHESRGLYPDGGLGQSLGFSPGGDLRNAAAVALDDSNATIDGTTQFEPRALPSPNEYPRGVLVQRTAFERDIPSYIVETWEDLNLNARVRYQTALARRLLDLRQATFEAPEPRRTLKVVGSGPTTRFAFDVSGTVYPTDTLEDSDSVFESRVEGQVSTLGDAYQYTGRVESFDVTYGSVDDITVYVDGVEKTVDELRPDTESRLDISGSGTETDYQLTVREPSTGTENLGDVDWVFGDRAYGTVVSDTDTYHYRRDVERFAVTDGDADDIDLSVDGEATSVEELDETPTHEMHILGTGPAVRFQFATSGTVEATDTLESSDQVYDSAVEGQVSTQDDYYRFTGDVLSFEIIEGHARDIVVMVDGVEQSLADLNSDAVHELRIAGQGPTVRFETEVDGLTYPTATLEDSDAVGVSRIEGQVSIAADRYLFTGDITSFTVTYGSADDLAVFVDGTERSLAELNAIGDRTLRVAGTGPTTRFTFTTDETVAATDTLESSDQVYDQSVAGQVSTRDDTYRFEGDIVSFTVTQGSAEDIRLYVDGSEVSVADLNPDWVHDLRAAGTGPEVQFTVETSGATYPTATLEDTDAVADSRIEGQVSIADDRYLFTGAVDRFEVTQGTADEIEVYVDGERRSPGELSG
;
A
#
# COMPACT_ATOMS: atom_id res chain seq x y z
N MET A 1 -3.66 81.29 3.06
CA MET A 1 -4.95 80.62 2.79
C MET A 1 -4.63 79.16 2.50
N ARG A 2 -4.93 78.27 3.46
CA ARG A 2 -4.96 76.78 3.47
C ARG A 2 -3.76 76.03 2.83
N LEU A 3 -2.77 75.49 3.55
CA LEU A 3 -2.70 74.42 4.57
C LEU A 3 -3.20 73.02 4.14
N VAL A 4 -2.22 72.09 4.12
CA VAL A 4 -2.19 70.69 4.61
C VAL A 4 -2.24 69.54 3.58
N PRO A 5 -1.46 68.45 3.81
CA PRO A 5 -0.79 67.60 2.82
C PRO A 5 -1.33 66.13 2.88
N PRO A 6 -0.62 65.06 2.42
CA PRO A 6 -1.21 63.78 2.04
C PRO A 6 -1.57 62.90 3.24
N GLY A 7 -2.71 62.23 3.16
CA GLY A 7 -3.25 61.31 4.17
C GLY A 7 -2.88 59.87 3.89
N ALA A 8 -2.48 59.18 4.95
CA ALA A 8 -1.98 57.82 5.02
C ALA A 8 -3.08 56.76 4.89
N MET A 9 -2.64 55.55 4.57
CA MET A 9 -3.34 54.29 4.82
C MET A 9 -3.68 54.16 6.31
N ASP A 10 -4.90 53.73 6.61
CA ASP A 10 -5.21 52.98 7.83
C ASP A 10 -6.31 51.96 7.53
N TRP A 11 -6.15 50.80 8.16
CA TRP A 11 -6.88 49.57 8.03
C TRP A 11 -8.19 49.62 8.80
N SER A 12 -9.31 49.26 8.16
CA SER A 12 -10.47 48.67 8.85
C SER A 12 -11.41 48.02 7.84
N LEU A 13 -11.37 46.68 7.75
CA LEU A 13 -12.46 45.88 7.23
C LEU A 13 -13.04 45.10 8.40
N THR A 14 -14.06 45.68 9.02
CA THR A 14 -15.11 44.92 9.72
C THR A 14 -16.23 44.66 8.73
N GLY A 15 -16.76 43.44 8.72
CA GLY A 15 -18.14 43.23 8.29
C GLY A 15 -18.43 42.03 7.41
N GLU A 16 -18.94 41.00 8.08
CA GLU A 16 -20.10 40.20 7.65
C GLU A 16 -19.90 39.04 6.66
N ARG A 17 -19.70 37.86 7.27
CA ARG A 17 -20.13 36.55 6.73
C ARG A 17 -21.61 36.61 6.35
N ARG A 18 -21.96 36.05 5.18
CA ARG A 18 -23.35 35.78 4.76
C ARG A 18 -23.54 34.32 4.35
N PRO A 19 -24.78 33.80 4.45
CA PRO A 19 -25.06 32.42 4.86
C PRO A 19 -25.42 31.48 3.71
N THR A 20 -25.28 30.18 3.98
CA THR A 20 -25.71 29.04 3.17
C THR A 20 -27.23 29.01 2.96
N ARG A 21 -27.68 28.66 1.75
CA ARG A 21 -29.11 28.55 1.39
C ARG A 21 -29.50 27.13 1.00
N ARG A 22 -30.28 26.51 1.88
CA ARG A 22 -31.24 25.44 1.60
C ARG A 22 -32.52 26.05 0.98
N GLY A 23 -33.04 25.39 -0.07
CA GLY A 23 -34.45 25.39 -0.48
C GLY A 23 -34.88 26.34 -1.60
N LEU A 24 -35.44 25.82 -2.70
CA LEU A 24 -36.88 25.57 -2.90
C LEU A 24 -37.20 25.28 -4.39
N LEU A 25 -38.05 24.28 -4.68
CA LEU A 25 -39.09 24.36 -5.74
C LEU A 25 -40.14 23.25 -5.51
N GLY A 26 -41.37 23.64 -5.16
CA GLY A 26 -42.58 22.80 -5.21
C GLY A 26 -43.27 22.92 -6.58
N GLY A 27 -44.36 22.23 -6.91
CA GLY A 27 -45.20 21.25 -6.23
C GLY A 27 -46.39 20.86 -7.13
N LEU A 28 -47.15 19.81 -6.75
CA LEU A 28 -48.51 19.33 -7.14
C LEU A 28 -48.47 17.79 -7.10
N GLY A 29 -49.25 17.00 -6.37
CA GLY A 29 -50.35 17.18 -5.43
C GLY A 29 -51.13 15.85 -5.36
N ALA A 30 -51.28 15.24 -4.17
CA ALA A 30 -52.42 14.40 -3.74
C ALA A 30 -52.08 13.67 -2.42
N LEU A 31 -52.97 13.80 -1.44
CA LEU A 31 -52.95 13.10 -0.16
C LEU A 31 -53.18 11.59 -0.34
N THR A 32 -52.27 10.78 0.22
CA THR A 32 -52.60 9.49 0.85
C THR A 32 -51.63 9.27 2.00
N VAL A 33 -52.16 9.22 3.23
CA VAL A 33 -51.41 8.85 4.43
C VAL A 33 -51.16 7.35 4.36
N GLY A 34 -49.93 6.98 4.00
CA GLY A 34 -49.42 5.61 4.07
C GLY A 34 -48.11 5.63 4.86
N THR A 35 -48.08 4.93 5.98
CA THR A 35 -46.88 4.59 6.74
C THR A 35 -45.86 3.93 5.81
N ALA A 36 -44.79 4.63 5.46
CA ALA A 36 -43.64 4.08 4.77
C ALA A 36 -42.48 3.98 5.76
N LEU A 37 -42.08 2.74 6.02
CA LEU A 37 -40.79 2.40 6.60
C LEU A 37 -39.71 3.08 5.77
N THR A 38 -38.92 3.97 6.38
CA THR A 38 -37.62 4.39 5.81
C THR A 38 -36.69 3.20 5.92
N GLY A 39 -36.66 2.38 4.88
CA GLY A 39 -35.52 1.50 4.63
C GLY A 39 -34.32 2.38 4.29
N TYR A 40 -33.26 2.25 5.08
CA TYR A 40 -31.92 2.54 4.58
C TYR A 40 -31.68 1.54 3.45
N VAL A 41 -31.70 2.03 2.22
CA VAL A 41 -31.09 1.32 1.12
C VAL A 41 -29.60 1.61 1.28
N SER A 42 -28.84 0.64 1.79
CA SER A 42 -27.39 0.63 1.59
C SER A 42 -27.18 0.53 0.08
N GLY A 43 -26.85 1.65 -0.54
CA GLY A 43 -26.39 1.65 -1.92
C GLY A 43 -24.99 1.06 -1.92
N THR A 44 -24.83 -0.11 -2.52
CA THR A 44 -23.53 -0.63 -2.94
C THR A 44 -22.87 0.40 -3.86
N ALA A 45 -21.68 0.89 -3.50
CA ALA A 45 -20.85 1.68 -4.40
C ALA A 45 -20.61 0.86 -5.67
N THR A 46 -21.01 1.41 -6.81
CA THR A 46 -20.75 0.84 -8.14
C THR A 46 -19.94 1.89 -8.85
N GLY A 47 -18.74 2.15 -8.33
CA GLY A 47 -17.85 3.18 -8.86
C GLY A 47 -17.76 3.05 -10.38
N THR A 48 -18.06 4.12 -11.11
CA THR A 48 -18.06 4.10 -12.57
C THR A 48 -16.88 4.92 -13.06
N GLN A 49 -16.02 4.28 -13.85
CA GLN A 49 -15.08 4.99 -14.69
C GLN A 49 -15.75 5.35 -16.03
N SER A 50 -15.70 6.61 -16.39
CA SER A 50 -16.09 7.08 -17.71
C SER A 50 -14.96 7.87 -18.36
N ILE A 51 -14.95 7.92 -19.69
CA ILE A 51 -13.94 8.66 -20.44
C ILE A 51 -14.58 9.84 -21.17
N ARG A 52 -13.90 10.98 -21.15
CA ARG A 52 -14.23 12.17 -21.93
C ARG A 52 -13.06 12.53 -22.82
N THR A 53 -13.31 12.60 -24.11
CA THR A 53 -12.31 13.08 -25.07
C THR A 53 -12.30 14.62 -25.07
N LEU A 54 -11.13 15.22 -24.88
CA LEU A 54 -10.87 16.65 -25.03
C LEU A 54 -10.29 16.93 -26.41
N ALA A 55 -10.56 18.12 -26.96
CA ALA A 55 -10.06 18.56 -28.27
C ALA A 55 -10.36 17.56 -29.42
N THR A 56 -11.55 16.95 -29.39
CA THR A 56 -11.99 15.90 -30.33
C THR A 56 -11.78 16.28 -31.79
N GLY A 57 -11.22 15.36 -32.58
CA GLY A 57 -10.97 15.52 -34.01
C GLY A 57 -9.82 16.47 -34.36
N THR A 58 -9.00 16.85 -33.38
CA THR A 58 -7.79 17.65 -33.57
C THR A 58 -6.52 16.82 -33.30
N ALA A 59 -5.35 17.35 -33.65
CA ALA A 59 -4.08 16.71 -33.29
C ALA A 59 -3.85 16.65 -31.76
N HIS A 60 -4.56 17.47 -30.98
CA HIS A 60 -4.46 17.53 -29.52
C HIS A 60 -5.48 16.63 -28.81
N GLU A 61 -6.18 15.76 -29.53
CA GLU A 61 -7.22 14.88 -28.98
C GLU A 61 -6.67 14.00 -27.85
N THR A 62 -7.14 14.19 -26.63
CA THR A 62 -6.67 13.46 -25.43
C THR A 62 -7.82 13.01 -24.54
N THR A 63 -7.57 12.04 -23.66
CA THR A 63 -8.59 11.38 -22.84
C THR A 63 -8.49 11.84 -21.39
N LEU A 64 -9.60 12.38 -20.88
CA LEU A 64 -9.86 12.56 -19.46
C LEU A 64 -10.60 11.32 -18.93
N PHE A 65 -10.09 10.73 -17.87
CA PHE A 65 -10.76 9.69 -17.10
C PHE A 65 -11.52 10.34 -15.96
N VAL A 66 -12.75 9.88 -15.71
CA VAL A 66 -13.64 10.36 -14.66
C VAL A 66 -14.06 9.15 -13.84
N ASN A 67 -13.41 8.96 -12.70
CA ASN A 67 -13.64 7.84 -11.79
C ASN A 67 -14.57 8.35 -10.68
N ASP A 68 -15.87 8.13 -10.85
CA ASP A 68 -16.91 8.56 -9.91
C ASP A 68 -17.25 7.39 -8.97
N SER A 69 -17.16 7.58 -7.66
CA SER A 69 -17.52 6.54 -6.70
C SER A 69 -19.03 6.32 -6.59
N GLY A 70 -19.82 7.29 -7.06
CA GLY A 70 -21.27 7.32 -6.89
C GLY A 70 -21.71 7.74 -5.48
N LEU A 71 -20.76 7.94 -4.57
CA LEU A 71 -20.98 8.45 -3.21
C LEU A 71 -20.53 9.92 -3.13
N PRO A 72 -21.26 10.79 -2.40
CA PRO A 72 -20.83 12.16 -2.19
C PRO A 72 -19.44 12.20 -1.51
N GLY A 73 -18.51 12.96 -2.08
CA GLY A 73 -17.16 13.14 -1.56
C GLY A 73 -16.42 14.21 -2.35
N LEU A 74 -15.10 14.31 -2.14
CA LEU A 74 -14.27 15.33 -2.79
C LEU A 74 -14.08 15.03 -4.28
N THR A 75 -13.96 16.09 -5.07
CA THR A 75 -13.52 15.96 -6.46
C THR A 75 -12.04 16.34 -6.56
N ALA A 76 -11.19 15.40 -6.97
CA ALA A 76 -9.77 15.65 -7.20
C ALA A 76 -9.45 15.62 -8.69
N PHE A 77 -8.51 16.45 -9.14
CA PHE A 77 -8.02 16.45 -10.50
C PHE A 77 -6.51 16.26 -10.55
N VAL A 78 -6.07 15.13 -11.11
CA VAL A 78 -4.66 14.80 -11.32
C VAL A 78 -4.35 14.86 -12.81
N LEU A 79 -3.26 15.51 -13.20
CA LEU A 79 -2.85 15.58 -14.60
C LEU A 79 -1.34 15.40 -14.76
N GLY A 80 -0.96 14.85 -15.91
CA GLY A 80 0.42 14.66 -16.35
C GLY A 80 0.59 14.95 -17.83
N GLY A 81 1.84 15.06 -18.28
CA GLY A 81 2.16 15.25 -19.70
C GLY A 81 1.78 16.62 -20.26
N VAL A 82 1.83 17.67 -19.43
CA VAL A 82 1.70 19.07 -19.87
C VAL A 82 2.86 19.43 -20.80
N HIS A 83 4.06 18.96 -20.46
CA HIS A 83 5.22 18.88 -21.34
C HIS A 83 5.45 17.43 -21.78
N GLY A 84 5.95 17.23 -23.00
CA GLY A 84 6.09 15.91 -23.59
C GLY A 84 7.43 15.22 -23.35
N ASP A 85 8.43 15.94 -22.85
CA ASP A 85 9.73 15.40 -22.44
C ASP A 85 9.79 15.07 -20.93
N GLU A 86 8.65 15.17 -20.24
CA GLU A 86 8.47 14.88 -18.82
C GLU A 86 7.74 13.53 -18.67
N GLU A 87 8.47 12.47 -19.01
CA GLU A 87 7.97 11.10 -19.11
C GLU A 87 7.39 10.53 -17.81
N ALA A 88 8.00 10.83 -16.67
CA ALA A 88 7.54 10.34 -15.39
C ALA A 88 6.14 10.86 -15.05
N GLY A 89 5.83 12.11 -15.42
CA GLY A 89 4.55 12.75 -15.11
C GLY A 89 3.36 12.09 -15.80
N TYR A 90 3.48 11.78 -17.09
CA TYR A 90 2.38 11.12 -17.81
C TYR A 90 2.27 9.61 -17.52
N LEU A 91 3.35 8.95 -17.11
CA LEU A 91 3.30 7.55 -16.67
C LEU A 91 2.72 7.42 -15.25
N ALA A 92 3.11 8.28 -14.32
CA ALA A 92 2.52 8.33 -12.98
C ALA A 92 1.02 8.65 -13.06
N ALA A 93 0.62 9.66 -13.84
CA ALA A 93 -0.79 9.95 -14.07
C ALA A 93 -1.54 8.79 -14.75
N ALA A 94 -0.88 7.99 -15.61
CA ALA A 94 -1.49 6.79 -16.18
C ALA A 94 -1.75 5.72 -15.11
N ASN A 95 -0.87 5.54 -14.13
CA ASN A 95 -1.13 4.66 -12.98
C ASN A 95 -2.35 5.15 -12.17
N VAL A 96 -2.44 6.46 -11.94
CA VAL A 96 -3.55 7.10 -11.22
C VAL A 96 -4.91 6.89 -11.91
N THR A 97 -4.95 6.66 -13.24
CA THR A 97 -6.22 6.36 -13.94
C THR A 97 -6.92 5.12 -13.40
N ARG A 98 -6.18 4.18 -12.80
CA ARG A 98 -6.71 2.91 -12.27
C ARG A 98 -7.30 3.05 -10.87
N TRP A 99 -7.08 4.19 -10.20
CA TRP A 99 -7.54 4.39 -8.82
C TRP A 99 -9.04 4.68 -8.78
N GLN A 100 -9.75 3.97 -7.92
CA GLN A 100 -11.16 4.23 -7.65
C GLN A 100 -11.27 4.96 -6.31
N PRO A 101 -11.84 6.18 -6.25
CA PRO A 101 -12.09 6.82 -4.97
C PRO A 101 -13.20 6.08 -4.23
N ASP A 102 -13.08 6.00 -2.90
CA ASP A 102 -14.15 5.45 -2.05
C ASP A 102 -15.36 6.40 -1.98
N ALA A 103 -15.10 7.72 -2.01
CA ALA A 103 -16.11 8.77 -2.01
C ALA A 103 -15.70 9.91 -2.96
N GLY A 104 -16.64 10.44 -3.74
CA GLY A 104 -16.42 11.57 -4.63
C GLY A 104 -15.96 11.18 -6.03
N THR A 105 -15.09 11.99 -6.63
CA THR A 105 -14.71 11.83 -8.04
C THR A 105 -13.24 12.12 -8.25
N LEU A 106 -12.53 11.20 -8.91
CA LEU A 106 -11.15 11.38 -9.34
C LEU A 106 -11.12 11.61 -10.85
N LEU A 107 -10.70 12.82 -11.24
CA LEU A 107 -10.45 13.20 -12.62
C LEU A 107 -8.97 12.98 -12.93
N VAL A 108 -8.67 12.28 -14.03
CA VAL A 108 -7.28 12.00 -14.41
C VAL A 108 -7.05 12.32 -15.88
N LEU A 109 -6.13 13.24 -16.17
CA LEU A 109 -5.70 13.59 -17.52
C LEU A 109 -4.23 13.16 -17.70
N PRO A 110 -3.95 11.91 -18.10
CA PRO A 110 -2.59 11.38 -18.09
C PRO A 110 -1.70 11.93 -19.20
N ARG A 111 -2.28 12.29 -20.35
CA ARG A 111 -1.52 12.73 -21.54
C ARG A 111 -2.01 14.09 -22.02
N ALA A 112 -1.85 15.14 -21.21
CA ALA A 112 -2.45 16.45 -21.49
C ALA A 112 -2.07 17.02 -22.87
N ASN A 113 -0.78 16.95 -23.26
CA ASN A 113 -0.28 17.49 -24.53
C ASN A 113 0.27 16.39 -25.45
N ARG A 114 -0.62 15.55 -25.99
CA ARG A 114 -0.24 14.41 -26.83
C ARG A 114 0.75 14.69 -27.96
N PRO A 115 0.62 15.79 -28.75
CA PRO A 115 1.62 16.11 -29.77
C PRO A 115 3.03 16.34 -29.22
N ALA A 116 3.15 16.91 -28.02
CA ALA A 116 4.44 17.10 -27.36
C ALA A 116 5.01 15.74 -26.91
N ILE A 117 4.17 14.89 -26.33
CA ILE A 117 4.52 13.54 -25.85
C ILE A 117 4.97 12.65 -27.01
N GLU A 118 4.19 12.57 -28.09
CA GLU A 118 4.52 11.78 -29.29
C GLU A 118 5.82 12.26 -29.96
N ALA A 119 6.20 13.53 -29.76
CA ALA A 119 7.45 14.09 -30.25
C ALA A 119 8.61 13.98 -29.25
N GLY A 120 8.37 13.59 -27.99
CA GLY A 120 9.37 13.60 -26.91
C GLY A 120 9.97 14.99 -26.65
N THR A 121 9.15 16.04 -26.69
CA THR A 121 9.62 17.43 -26.55
C THR A 121 8.80 18.21 -25.52
N ARG A 122 9.43 19.20 -24.88
CA ARG A 122 8.75 20.08 -23.92
C ARG A 122 7.48 20.73 -24.45
N THR A 123 7.51 21.19 -25.69
CA THR A 123 6.47 22.04 -26.26
C THR A 123 5.84 21.40 -27.48
N GLY A 124 4.52 21.46 -27.56
CA GLY A 124 3.79 21.02 -28.76
C GLY A 124 3.80 22.08 -29.87
N PRO A 125 3.06 21.83 -30.97
CA PRO A 125 2.93 22.78 -32.09
C PRO A 125 2.44 24.18 -31.69
N ASP A 126 1.65 24.27 -30.61
CA ASP A 126 1.08 25.51 -30.09
C ASP A 126 1.94 26.16 -28.97
N GLY A 127 3.16 25.65 -28.74
CA GLY A 127 4.10 26.17 -27.75
C GLY A 127 4.04 25.46 -26.39
N ASP A 128 4.53 26.16 -25.37
CA ASP A 128 4.56 25.68 -23.98
C ASP A 128 3.15 25.77 -23.37
N LEU A 129 2.50 24.61 -23.17
CA LEU A 129 1.16 24.51 -22.61
C LEU A 129 1.08 25.11 -21.21
N ASN A 130 2.14 24.98 -20.40
CA ASN A 130 2.21 25.53 -19.05
C ASN A 130 2.45 27.06 -19.01
N ARG A 131 2.25 27.75 -20.16
CA ARG A 131 2.19 29.21 -20.27
C ARG A 131 0.85 29.71 -20.81
N GLN A 132 -0.09 28.81 -21.12
CA GLN A 132 -1.34 29.12 -21.82
C GLN A 132 -2.52 29.39 -20.87
N PHE A 133 -2.32 29.46 -19.56
CA PHE A 133 -3.37 29.68 -18.55
C PHE A 133 -3.27 31.07 -17.87
N PRO A 134 -3.37 32.20 -18.61
CA PRO A 134 -3.25 33.52 -18.01
C PRO A 134 -4.40 33.82 -17.05
N LEU A 135 -4.09 34.47 -15.92
CA LEU A 135 -5.10 34.90 -14.95
C LEU A 135 -6.05 35.93 -15.55
N ARG A 136 -7.35 35.78 -15.24
CA ARG A 136 -8.45 36.68 -15.61
C ARG A 136 -8.57 36.93 -17.12
N GLN A 137 -8.03 36.03 -17.93
CA GLN A 137 -8.06 36.07 -19.38
C GLN A 137 -8.41 34.67 -19.89
N GLU A 138 -8.92 34.56 -21.10
CA GLU A 138 -9.12 33.22 -21.68
C GLU A 138 -7.79 32.49 -21.85
N PRO A 139 -7.76 31.17 -21.62
CA PRO A 139 -6.65 30.34 -22.07
C PRO A 139 -6.33 30.57 -23.55
N GLU A 140 -5.05 30.57 -23.88
CA GLU A 140 -4.57 31.07 -25.18
C GLU A 140 -4.86 30.07 -26.33
N THR A 141 -4.67 28.77 -26.09
CA THR A 141 -4.88 27.69 -27.09
C THR A 141 -6.21 26.95 -26.90
N ALA A 142 -6.66 26.22 -27.92
CA ALA A 142 -7.89 25.42 -27.83
C ALA A 142 -7.80 24.33 -26.76
N LEU A 143 -6.67 23.60 -26.72
CA LEU A 143 -6.40 22.60 -25.68
C LEU A 143 -6.41 23.20 -24.27
N ALA A 144 -5.77 24.36 -24.08
CA ALA A 144 -5.77 25.03 -22.77
C ALA A 144 -7.17 25.50 -22.34
N ARG A 145 -8.04 25.87 -23.29
CA ARG A 145 -9.46 26.18 -23.01
C ARG A 145 -10.20 24.93 -22.54
N GLU A 146 -10.09 23.81 -23.25
CA GLU A 146 -10.75 22.56 -22.87
C GLU A 146 -10.29 22.05 -21.49
N ILE A 147 -9.00 22.14 -21.17
CA ILE A 147 -8.48 21.77 -19.82
C ILE A 147 -9.03 22.73 -18.75
N TRP A 148 -9.12 24.03 -19.05
CA TRP A 148 -9.71 25.00 -18.12
C TRP A 148 -11.22 24.80 -17.94
N ASP A 149 -11.93 24.41 -19.01
CA ASP A 149 -13.36 24.10 -18.97
C ASP A 149 -13.62 22.89 -18.05
N VAL A 150 -12.72 21.90 -18.00
CA VAL A 150 -12.80 20.81 -16.99
C VAL A 150 -12.71 21.35 -15.57
N VAL A 151 -11.79 22.28 -15.29
CA VAL A 151 -11.69 22.91 -13.96
C VAL A 151 -12.95 23.72 -13.63
N GLU A 152 -13.51 24.45 -14.59
CA GLU A 152 -14.72 25.25 -14.39
C GLU A 152 -15.99 24.40 -14.24
N GLU A 153 -16.05 23.25 -14.93
CA GLU A 153 -17.19 22.33 -14.91
C GLU A 153 -17.24 21.50 -13.64
N PHE A 154 -16.10 20.93 -13.23
CA PHE A 154 -16.04 20.01 -12.10
C PHE A 154 -15.75 20.71 -10.76
N GLU A 155 -15.24 21.95 -10.78
CA GLU A 155 -14.88 22.71 -9.59
C GLU A 155 -14.12 21.86 -8.54
N PRO A 156 -12.98 21.25 -8.89
CA PRO A 156 -12.31 20.28 -8.03
C PRO A 156 -11.90 20.90 -6.69
N ASP A 157 -11.95 20.10 -5.62
CA ASP A 157 -11.48 20.43 -4.29
C ASP A 157 -9.94 20.38 -4.18
N LEU A 158 -9.27 19.68 -5.11
CA LEU A 158 -7.82 19.58 -5.20
C LEU A 158 -7.35 19.41 -6.66
N VAL A 159 -6.27 20.10 -7.03
CA VAL A 159 -5.56 19.89 -8.30
C VAL A 159 -4.11 19.48 -8.05
N ILE A 160 -3.64 18.41 -8.67
CA ILE A 160 -2.24 17.94 -8.62
C ILE A 160 -1.70 17.85 -10.04
N ASP A 161 -0.67 18.64 -10.33
CA ASP A 161 -0.01 18.69 -11.63
C ASP A 161 1.38 18.02 -11.54
N LEU A 162 1.60 16.99 -12.34
CA LEU A 162 2.77 16.10 -12.28
C LEU A 162 3.81 16.51 -13.36
N HIS A 163 4.95 17.03 -12.93
CA HIS A 163 6.02 17.62 -13.77
C HIS A 163 7.39 17.05 -13.45
N GLU A 164 8.35 17.38 -14.31
CA GLU A 164 9.77 17.16 -14.07
C GLU A 164 10.58 18.42 -14.36
N SER A 165 11.74 18.54 -13.73
CA SER A 165 12.60 19.70 -13.91
C SER A 165 14.06 19.33 -14.09
N ARG A 166 14.72 20.15 -14.90
CA ARG A 166 16.19 20.29 -14.93
C ARG A 166 16.70 20.87 -13.64
N GLY A 167 17.70 20.21 -13.05
CA GLY A 167 18.37 20.65 -11.83
C GLY A 167 17.51 20.48 -10.56
N LEU A 168 18.21 20.39 -9.43
CA LEU A 168 17.60 20.28 -8.10
C LEU A 168 17.19 21.66 -7.56
N TYR A 169 16.13 21.66 -6.76
CA TYR A 169 15.81 22.77 -5.88
C TYR A 169 16.61 22.65 -4.57
N PRO A 170 17.07 23.76 -3.95
CA PRO A 170 16.98 25.15 -4.42
C PRO A 170 18.12 25.58 -5.38
N ASP A 171 19.00 24.67 -5.77
CA ASP A 171 20.28 24.94 -6.48
C ASP A 171 20.16 25.19 -8.00
N GLY A 172 19.08 25.83 -8.42
CA GLY A 172 18.91 26.36 -9.78
C GLY A 172 17.89 25.63 -10.66
N GLY A 173 17.28 24.55 -10.15
CA GLY A 173 16.12 23.89 -10.76
C GLY A 173 14.92 23.81 -9.82
N LEU A 174 13.87 23.10 -10.25
CA LEU A 174 12.69 22.79 -9.45
C LEU A 174 12.60 21.30 -9.08
N GLY A 175 13.56 20.47 -9.53
CA GLY A 175 13.53 19.04 -9.31
C GLY A 175 13.64 18.72 -7.81
N GLN A 176 12.93 17.68 -7.39
CA GLN A 176 12.75 17.32 -5.99
C GLN A 176 12.11 18.47 -5.19
N SER A 177 11.02 19.03 -5.72
CA SER A 177 10.19 19.97 -4.96
C SER A 177 8.71 19.63 -5.02
N LEU A 178 8.01 19.87 -3.90
CA LEU A 178 6.56 19.85 -3.84
C LEU A 178 6.05 21.29 -3.73
N GLY A 179 5.61 21.82 -4.87
CA GLY A 179 5.05 23.16 -4.94
C GLY A 179 3.63 23.20 -4.39
N PHE A 180 3.31 24.10 -3.45
CA PHE A 180 1.97 24.22 -2.86
C PHE A 180 1.39 25.62 -3.01
N SER A 181 0.08 25.71 -3.26
CA SER A 181 -0.63 26.99 -3.33
C SER A 181 -0.80 27.66 -1.96
N PRO A 182 -0.88 29.00 -1.89
CA PRO A 182 -1.22 29.69 -0.63
C PRO A 182 -2.66 29.41 -0.20
N GLY A 183 -2.87 29.00 1.06
CA GLY A 183 -4.20 28.79 1.65
C GLY A 183 -4.29 27.52 2.50
N GLY A 184 -5.14 27.53 3.53
CA GLY A 184 -5.34 26.37 4.44
C GLY A 184 -4.06 25.90 5.14
N ASP A 185 -4.02 24.62 5.52
CA ASP A 185 -2.85 23.95 6.09
C ASP A 185 -2.01 23.16 5.06
N LEU A 186 -2.00 23.65 3.80
CA LEU A 186 -1.39 22.98 2.66
C LEU A 186 0.12 22.77 2.80
N ARG A 187 0.80 23.65 3.54
CA ARG A 187 2.23 23.53 3.82
C ARG A 187 2.52 22.36 4.76
N ASN A 188 1.70 22.16 5.79
CA ASN A 188 1.88 21.03 6.70
C ASN A 188 1.49 19.73 6.01
N ALA A 189 0.41 19.70 5.22
CA ALA A 189 0.07 18.53 4.40
C ALA A 189 1.17 18.20 3.38
N ALA A 190 1.81 19.21 2.78
CA ALA A 190 3.01 18.99 1.97
C ALA A 190 4.16 18.41 2.80
N ALA A 191 4.45 18.97 3.97
CA ALA A 191 5.51 18.49 4.84
C ALA A 191 5.28 17.02 5.26
N VAL A 192 4.08 16.65 5.69
CA VAL A 192 3.71 15.28 6.05
C VAL A 192 3.87 14.34 4.86
N ALA A 193 3.36 14.71 3.67
CA ALA A 193 3.52 13.89 2.47
C ALA A 193 5.00 13.72 2.07
N LEU A 194 5.80 14.75 2.29
CA LEU A 194 7.23 14.71 2.04
C LEU A 194 7.99 13.91 3.09
N ASP A 195 7.64 13.94 4.37
CA ASP A 195 8.34 13.19 5.42
C ASP A 195 8.32 11.69 5.11
N ASP A 196 7.17 11.14 4.71
CA ASP A 196 7.04 9.74 4.32
C ASP A 196 7.87 9.39 3.08
N SER A 197 7.89 10.29 2.09
CA SER A 197 8.66 10.09 0.84
C SER A 197 10.17 10.27 1.08
N ASN A 198 10.55 11.27 1.88
CA ASN A 198 11.93 11.63 2.18
C ASN A 198 12.60 10.67 3.16
N ALA A 199 11.83 9.94 3.97
CA ALA A 199 12.34 8.86 4.81
C ALA A 199 13.05 7.78 3.99
N THR A 200 12.74 7.70 2.70
CA THR A 200 13.35 6.75 1.77
C THR A 200 14.44 7.43 0.96
N ILE A 201 14.23 8.66 0.47
CA ILE A 201 15.07 9.49 -0.46
C ILE A 201 16.35 10.08 0.15
N ASP A 202 17.42 10.10 -0.65
CA ASP A 202 18.70 10.77 -0.39
C ASP A 202 18.61 12.13 0.22
N GLY A 203 19.33 12.36 1.32
CA GLY A 203 19.47 13.69 1.90
C GLY A 203 19.93 14.75 0.88
N THR A 204 20.68 14.37 -0.17
CA THR A 204 21.08 15.32 -1.22
C THR A 204 20.06 15.50 -2.36
N THR A 205 19.04 14.65 -2.44
CA THR A 205 17.94 14.74 -3.42
C THR A 205 16.54 14.70 -2.78
N GLN A 206 16.45 14.93 -1.48
CA GLN A 206 15.20 14.97 -0.75
C GLN A 206 14.30 16.07 -1.31
N PHE A 207 13.00 15.79 -1.32
CA PHE A 207 12.04 16.79 -1.70
C PHE A 207 12.03 17.93 -0.68
N GLU A 208 11.96 19.16 -1.18
CA GLU A 208 11.65 20.31 -0.33
C GLU A 208 10.26 20.88 -0.63
N PRO A 209 9.51 21.30 0.40
CA PRO A 209 8.25 21.99 0.18
C PRO A 209 8.54 23.41 -0.32
N ARG A 210 7.87 23.82 -1.40
CA ARG A 210 8.07 25.12 -2.05
C ARG A 210 6.76 25.87 -2.21
N ALA A 211 6.70 27.13 -1.78
CA ALA A 211 5.53 27.94 -2.08
C ALA A 211 5.44 28.21 -3.59
N LEU A 212 4.25 28.07 -4.17
CA LEU A 212 4.02 28.50 -5.55
C LEU A 212 4.30 30.00 -5.69
N PRO A 213 4.97 30.44 -6.78
CA PRO A 213 5.22 31.84 -7.01
C PRO A 213 3.89 32.59 -7.12
N SER A 214 3.89 33.86 -6.71
CA SER A 214 2.70 34.69 -6.82
C SER A 214 2.32 34.89 -8.30
N PRO A 215 1.04 35.20 -8.59
CA PRO A 215 0.53 35.56 -9.91
C PRO A 215 1.34 36.57 -10.72
N ASN A 216 2.09 37.42 -10.03
CA ASN A 216 2.83 38.52 -10.62
C ASN A 216 4.29 38.16 -10.93
N GLU A 217 4.76 37.03 -10.43
CA GLU A 217 6.11 36.49 -10.63
C GLU A 217 6.15 35.57 -11.87
N TYR A 218 7.35 35.31 -12.38
CA TYR A 218 7.56 34.34 -13.44
C TYR A 218 7.83 32.95 -12.84
N PRO A 219 7.41 31.86 -13.51
CA PRO A 219 6.65 31.83 -14.77
C PRO A 219 5.18 32.22 -14.58
N ARG A 220 4.56 32.78 -15.63
CA ARG A 220 3.13 33.13 -15.70
C ARG A 220 2.40 32.19 -16.63
N GLY A 221 1.10 32.05 -16.43
CA GLY A 221 0.25 31.24 -17.29
C GLY A 221 0.25 29.74 -16.94
N VAL A 222 0.57 29.43 -15.67
CA VAL A 222 0.63 28.07 -15.12
C VAL A 222 -0.75 27.66 -14.59
N LEU A 223 -1.19 26.43 -14.88
CA LEU A 223 -2.51 25.93 -14.50
C LEU A 223 -2.75 26.00 -12.99
N VAL A 224 -1.86 25.42 -12.18
CA VAL A 224 -1.99 25.36 -10.71
C VAL A 224 -1.96 26.74 -10.03
N GLN A 225 -1.37 27.74 -10.66
CA GLN A 225 -1.46 29.12 -10.17
C GLN A 225 -2.85 29.70 -10.48
N ARG A 226 -3.36 29.46 -11.69
CA ARG A 226 -4.67 29.98 -12.08
C ARG A 226 -5.77 29.37 -11.23
N THR A 227 -5.75 28.05 -11.00
CA THR A 227 -6.70 27.35 -10.11
C THR A 227 -6.67 27.96 -8.70
N ALA A 228 -5.49 28.07 -8.09
CA ALA A 228 -5.34 28.61 -6.75
C ALA A 228 -5.78 30.08 -6.63
N PHE A 229 -5.26 30.97 -7.48
CA PHE A 229 -5.46 32.42 -7.31
C PHE A 229 -6.76 32.97 -7.93
N GLU A 230 -7.38 32.24 -8.85
CA GLU A 230 -8.65 32.64 -9.47
C GLU A 230 -9.87 31.90 -8.90
N ARG A 231 -9.69 30.66 -8.45
CA ARG A 231 -10.79 29.80 -7.96
C ARG A 231 -10.70 29.43 -6.48
N ASP A 232 -9.61 29.79 -5.79
CA ASP A 232 -9.36 29.40 -4.39
C ASP A 232 -9.33 27.87 -4.19
N ILE A 233 -8.94 27.15 -5.26
CA ILE A 233 -8.82 25.69 -5.26
C ILE A 233 -7.41 25.31 -4.78
N PRO A 234 -7.28 24.51 -3.71
CA PRO A 234 -6.01 23.91 -3.31
C PRO A 234 -5.27 23.26 -4.48
N SER A 235 -3.98 23.57 -4.66
CA SER A 235 -3.21 23.02 -5.78
C SER A 235 -1.78 22.68 -5.40
N TYR A 236 -1.31 21.54 -5.91
CA TYR A 236 0.07 21.08 -5.82
C TYR A 236 0.68 20.92 -7.21
N ILE A 237 1.99 21.15 -7.30
CA ILE A 237 2.82 20.74 -8.44
C ILE A 237 3.95 19.86 -7.92
N VAL A 238 4.03 18.63 -8.41
CA VAL A 238 5.10 17.70 -8.07
C VAL A 238 6.17 17.82 -9.14
N GLU A 239 7.42 18.02 -8.73
CA GLU A 239 8.54 18.19 -9.64
C GLU A 239 9.64 17.20 -9.26
N THR A 240 9.83 16.13 -10.04
CA THR A 240 11.01 15.25 -9.87
C THR A 240 12.20 15.78 -10.67
N TRP A 241 13.42 15.49 -10.22
CA TRP A 241 14.62 15.85 -10.99
C TRP A 241 14.78 14.91 -12.19
N GLU A 242 14.88 15.46 -13.40
CA GLU A 242 14.85 14.68 -14.64
C GLU A 242 16.02 13.71 -14.81
N ASP A 243 17.15 13.94 -14.11
CA ASP A 243 18.33 13.06 -14.17
C ASP A 243 18.22 11.84 -13.24
N LEU A 244 17.17 11.75 -12.41
CA LEU A 244 16.87 10.52 -11.66
C LEU A 244 16.37 9.42 -12.59
N ASN A 245 16.52 8.16 -12.17
CA ASN A 245 15.99 7.02 -12.91
C ASN A 245 14.47 7.16 -13.12
N LEU A 246 13.98 6.84 -14.33
CA LEU A 246 12.57 6.99 -14.69
C LEU A 246 11.61 6.29 -13.72
N ASN A 247 11.91 5.06 -13.28
CA ASN A 247 11.05 4.34 -12.34
C ASN A 247 10.98 5.05 -10.99
N ALA A 248 12.10 5.59 -10.50
CA ALA A 248 12.13 6.37 -9.26
C ALA A 248 11.26 7.63 -9.38
N ARG A 249 11.37 8.34 -10.50
CA ARG A 249 10.56 9.53 -10.79
C ARG A 249 9.06 9.21 -10.85
N VAL A 250 8.67 8.18 -11.61
CA VAL A 250 7.26 7.70 -11.70
C VAL A 250 6.73 7.33 -10.32
N ARG A 251 7.52 6.61 -9.55
CA ARG A 251 7.17 6.17 -8.21
C ARG A 251 6.96 7.34 -7.24
N TYR A 252 7.91 8.27 -7.15
CA TYR A 252 7.78 9.41 -6.24
C TYR A 252 6.54 10.24 -6.56
N GLN A 253 6.29 10.47 -7.85
CA GLN A 253 5.10 11.21 -8.28
C GLN A 253 3.80 10.45 -7.96
N THR A 254 3.77 9.14 -8.14
CA THR A 254 2.61 8.29 -7.79
C THR A 254 2.38 8.27 -6.28
N ALA A 255 3.42 8.07 -5.47
CA ALA A 255 3.33 8.03 -4.01
C ALA A 255 2.89 9.37 -3.42
N LEU A 256 3.48 10.48 -3.89
CA LEU A 256 3.08 11.82 -3.46
C LEU A 256 1.64 12.15 -3.89
N ALA A 257 1.22 11.77 -5.10
CA ALA A 257 -0.17 11.95 -5.52
C ALA A 257 -1.13 11.22 -4.58
N ARG A 258 -0.86 9.95 -4.25
CA ARG A 258 -1.69 9.17 -3.31
C ARG A 258 -1.77 9.86 -1.95
N ARG A 259 -0.61 10.14 -1.35
CA ARG A 259 -0.52 10.70 0.00
C ARG A 259 -1.20 12.06 0.11
N LEU A 260 -1.10 12.90 -0.92
CA LEU A 260 -1.77 14.21 -0.95
C LEU A 260 -3.29 14.09 -1.07
N LEU A 261 -3.80 13.05 -1.71
CA LEU A 261 -5.23 12.79 -1.77
C LEU A 261 -5.73 12.18 -0.43
N ASP A 262 -5.00 11.25 0.17
CA ASP A 262 -5.32 10.65 1.48
C ASP A 262 -5.38 11.70 2.60
N LEU A 263 -4.39 12.61 2.65
CA LEU A 263 -4.36 13.72 3.61
C LEU A 263 -5.53 14.71 3.43
N ARG A 264 -6.24 14.63 2.30
CA ARG A 264 -7.47 15.37 2.06
C ARG A 264 -8.73 14.59 2.38
N GLN A 265 -8.63 13.40 2.96
CA GLN A 265 -9.76 12.50 3.28
C GLN A 265 -10.44 11.94 2.02
N ALA A 266 -9.69 11.79 0.94
CA ALA A 266 -10.09 10.90 -0.15
C ALA A 266 -9.28 9.61 0.05
N THR A 267 -9.91 8.52 0.47
CA THR A 267 -9.26 7.22 0.58
C THR A 267 -9.29 6.52 -0.78
N PHE A 268 -8.19 5.84 -1.13
CA PHE A 268 -8.01 5.12 -2.39
C PHE A 268 -7.31 3.78 -2.15
N GLU A 269 -7.75 2.76 -2.88
CA GLU A 269 -7.01 1.51 -3.06
C GLU A 269 -5.93 1.69 -4.16
N ALA A 270 -4.64 1.45 -3.82
CA ALA A 270 -3.51 1.42 -4.77
C ALA A 270 -2.36 0.51 -4.28
N PRO A 271 -1.47 -0.02 -5.16
CA PRO A 271 -0.33 -0.87 -4.78
C PRO A 271 0.91 -0.08 -4.24
N GLU A 272 1.75 -0.73 -3.41
CA GLU A 272 2.88 -0.16 -2.63
C GLU A 272 4.07 0.41 -3.47
N PRO A 273 4.80 1.46 -3.02
CA PRO A 273 5.93 2.06 -3.74
C PRO A 273 7.28 1.32 -3.55
N ARG A 274 8.08 1.20 -4.64
CA ARG A 274 9.47 0.68 -4.63
C ARG A 274 10.48 1.64 -3.91
N ARG A 275 11.71 1.24 -3.69
CA ARG A 275 12.83 2.00 -3.06
C ARG A 275 14.11 1.65 -3.80
N THR A 276 15.27 2.18 -3.44
CA THR A 276 16.54 1.99 -4.16
C THR A 276 17.73 1.95 -3.21
N LEU A 277 18.49 0.86 -3.17
CA LEU A 277 19.73 0.73 -2.42
C LEU A 277 20.91 0.73 -3.39
N LYS A 278 21.95 1.54 -3.16
CA LYS A 278 23.16 1.61 -3.99
C LYS A 278 24.42 1.44 -3.15
N VAL A 279 25.35 0.59 -3.58
CA VAL A 279 26.63 0.32 -2.92
C VAL A 279 27.75 0.78 -3.84
N VAL A 280 28.73 1.53 -3.34
CA VAL A 280 29.82 2.09 -4.15
C VAL A 280 31.17 1.67 -3.56
N GLY A 281 32.02 1.01 -4.35
CA GLY A 281 33.37 0.64 -3.93
C GLY A 281 34.40 1.77 -4.10
N SER A 282 35.38 1.83 -3.21
CA SER A 282 36.43 2.86 -3.18
C SER A 282 37.84 2.37 -3.53
N GLY A 283 37.99 1.11 -3.97
CA GLY A 283 39.27 0.58 -4.46
C GLY A 283 39.36 -0.95 -4.46
N PRO A 284 39.69 -1.59 -3.33
CA PRO A 284 39.75 -3.05 -3.22
C PRO A 284 38.38 -3.70 -3.53
N THR A 285 38.41 -4.92 -4.07
CA THR A 285 37.18 -5.69 -4.26
C THR A 285 36.54 -6.01 -2.91
N THR A 286 35.29 -5.55 -2.74
CA THR A 286 34.47 -5.78 -1.55
C THR A 286 33.18 -6.47 -1.97
N ARG A 287 32.86 -7.60 -1.35
CA ARG A 287 31.61 -8.34 -1.51
C ARG A 287 30.68 -8.04 -0.35
N PHE A 288 29.39 -7.94 -0.64
CA PHE A 288 28.36 -7.66 0.34
C PHE A 288 27.12 -8.52 0.09
N ALA A 289 26.21 -8.55 1.04
CA ALA A 289 24.89 -9.16 0.89
C ALA A 289 23.87 -8.37 1.69
N PHE A 290 22.61 -8.29 1.26
CA PHE A 290 21.56 -7.61 2.01
C PHE A 290 20.19 -8.24 1.76
N ASP A 291 19.29 -8.20 2.74
CA ASP A 291 17.91 -8.69 2.63
C ASP A 291 16.91 -7.52 2.72
N VAL A 292 15.68 -7.70 2.22
CA VAL A 292 14.57 -6.71 2.33
C VAL A 292 13.24 -7.41 2.63
N SER A 293 12.29 -6.70 3.26
CA SER A 293 10.98 -7.23 3.64
C SER A 293 9.98 -7.38 2.48
N GLY A 294 10.36 -6.89 1.30
CA GLY A 294 9.57 -6.99 0.07
C GLY A 294 10.41 -7.59 -1.05
N THR A 295 10.21 -7.12 -2.28
CA THR A 295 10.91 -7.67 -3.45
C THR A 295 12.07 -6.77 -3.86
N VAL A 296 13.27 -7.30 -4.08
CA VAL A 296 14.41 -6.63 -4.72
C VAL A 296 14.34 -6.80 -6.23
N TYR A 297 14.42 -5.69 -6.94
CA TYR A 297 14.49 -5.57 -8.37
C TYR A 297 15.93 -5.15 -8.75
N PRO A 298 16.67 -5.95 -9.53
CA PRO A 298 18.00 -5.59 -9.99
C PRO A 298 17.97 -4.33 -10.87
N THR A 299 19.10 -3.61 -10.99
CA THR A 299 19.21 -2.47 -11.90
C THR A 299 20.38 -2.64 -12.87
N ASP A 300 20.46 -1.77 -13.87
CA ASP A 300 21.50 -1.82 -14.92
C ASP A 300 22.92 -1.50 -14.46
N THR A 301 23.12 -1.32 -13.15
CA THR A 301 24.43 -0.98 -12.56
C THR A 301 25.13 -2.18 -11.93
N LEU A 302 24.49 -3.35 -11.92
CA LEU A 302 25.04 -4.57 -11.36
C LEU A 302 26.14 -5.17 -12.26
N GLU A 303 27.20 -5.66 -11.63
CA GLU A 303 28.27 -6.40 -12.30
C GLU A 303 27.91 -7.90 -12.35
N ASP A 304 28.52 -8.67 -13.25
CA ASP A 304 28.33 -10.14 -13.36
C ASP A 304 28.65 -10.91 -12.07
N SER A 305 29.31 -10.26 -11.10
CA SER A 305 29.60 -10.80 -9.78
C SER A 305 28.48 -10.65 -8.76
N ASP A 306 27.41 -9.94 -9.10
CA ASP A 306 26.24 -9.73 -8.26
C ASP A 306 25.19 -10.81 -8.50
N SER A 307 24.41 -11.09 -7.48
CA SER A 307 23.31 -12.06 -7.51
C SER A 307 22.15 -11.45 -6.74
N VAL A 308 21.02 -11.25 -7.42
CA VAL A 308 19.78 -10.73 -6.82
C VAL A 308 18.75 -11.84 -6.78
N PHE A 309 18.14 -12.01 -5.63
CA PHE A 309 17.06 -12.92 -5.30
C PHE A 309 15.83 -12.10 -4.91
N GLU A 310 14.66 -12.74 -4.83
CA GLU A 310 13.39 -12.08 -4.57
C GLU A 310 13.45 -11.07 -3.43
N SER A 311 14.01 -11.41 -2.27
CA SER A 311 14.17 -10.49 -1.14
C SER A 311 15.63 -10.30 -0.71
N ARG A 312 16.61 -10.84 -1.45
CA ARG A 312 18.02 -10.88 -1.04
C ARG A 312 18.96 -10.47 -2.16
N VAL A 313 20.11 -9.92 -1.82
CA VAL A 313 21.20 -9.63 -2.74
C VAL A 313 22.50 -10.16 -2.19
N GLU A 314 23.37 -10.64 -3.08
CA GLU A 314 24.78 -10.88 -2.86
C GLU A 314 25.57 -10.14 -3.94
N GLY A 315 26.19 -9.02 -3.58
CA GLY A 315 26.87 -8.13 -4.53
C GLY A 315 28.38 -8.06 -4.33
N GLN A 316 29.08 -7.44 -5.28
CA GLN A 316 30.51 -7.21 -5.27
C GLN A 316 30.86 -5.92 -6.02
N VAL A 317 31.34 -4.94 -5.26
CA VAL A 317 31.90 -3.70 -5.81
C VAL A 317 33.42 -3.67 -5.73
N SER A 318 34.04 -2.80 -6.52
CA SER A 318 35.47 -2.46 -6.38
C SER A 318 35.74 -0.96 -6.51
N THR A 319 35.54 -0.41 -7.70
CA THR A 319 35.62 1.04 -7.97
C THR A 319 34.37 1.60 -8.65
N LEU A 320 33.51 0.70 -9.12
CA LEU A 320 32.17 0.99 -9.61
C LEU A 320 31.16 0.64 -8.51
N GLY A 321 29.91 1.08 -8.68
CA GLY A 321 28.88 0.89 -7.68
C GLY A 321 27.58 0.35 -8.27
N ASP A 322 26.96 -0.53 -7.50
CA ASP A 322 25.83 -1.37 -7.85
C ASP A 322 24.58 -0.80 -7.19
N ALA A 323 23.47 -0.71 -7.90
CA ALA A 323 22.18 -0.27 -7.39
C ALA A 323 21.10 -1.33 -7.57
N TYR A 324 20.17 -1.32 -6.64
CA TYR A 324 19.12 -2.31 -6.47
C TYR A 324 17.84 -1.52 -6.18
N GLN A 325 16.72 -1.82 -6.81
CA GLN A 325 15.41 -1.31 -6.41
C GLN A 325 14.73 -2.31 -5.49
N TYR A 326 13.84 -1.92 -4.58
CA TYR A 326 13.14 -2.90 -3.73
C TYR A 326 11.81 -2.42 -3.14
N THR A 327 10.81 -3.25 -2.86
CA THR A 327 9.65 -2.87 -2.01
C THR A 327 9.91 -3.21 -0.55
N GLY A 328 9.18 -2.60 0.39
CA GLY A 328 9.40 -2.83 1.81
C GLY A 328 10.63 -2.09 2.36
N ARG A 329 11.34 -2.70 3.33
CA ARG A 329 12.50 -2.11 4.04
C ARG A 329 13.71 -3.05 3.99
N VAL A 330 14.93 -2.53 4.17
CA VAL A 330 16.16 -3.35 4.25
C VAL A 330 16.20 -4.06 5.60
N GLU A 331 16.39 -5.37 5.61
CA GLU A 331 16.37 -6.26 6.78
C GLU A 331 17.76 -6.71 7.25
N SER A 332 18.77 -6.70 6.38
CA SER A 332 20.17 -7.02 6.74
C SER A 332 21.14 -6.35 5.77
N PHE A 333 22.40 -6.12 6.15
CA PHE A 333 23.47 -5.70 5.22
C PHE A 333 24.87 -6.12 5.70
N ASP A 334 25.44 -7.12 5.06
CA ASP A 334 26.74 -7.70 5.42
C ASP A 334 27.83 -7.39 4.40
N VAL A 335 29.07 -7.25 4.86
CA VAL A 335 30.27 -7.25 4.00
C VAL A 335 30.94 -8.60 4.12
N THR A 336 30.77 -9.45 3.10
CA THR A 336 31.16 -10.86 3.10
C THR A 336 32.63 -11.08 2.72
N TYR A 337 33.28 -10.10 2.09
CA TYR A 337 34.71 -10.09 1.77
C TYR A 337 35.20 -8.65 1.56
N GLY A 338 36.33 -8.23 2.15
CA GLY A 338 36.82 -6.85 2.04
C GLY A 338 36.64 -6.06 3.35
N SER A 339 36.61 -4.73 3.28
CA SER A 339 36.39 -3.84 4.44
C SER A 339 35.14 -2.99 4.25
N VAL A 340 34.42 -2.72 5.34
CA VAL A 340 33.33 -1.73 5.36
C VAL A 340 33.83 -0.32 4.99
N ASP A 341 35.07 0.00 5.35
CA ASP A 341 35.73 1.27 4.99
C ASP A 341 35.99 1.41 3.48
N ASP A 342 35.93 0.30 2.74
CA ASP A 342 36.17 0.28 1.30
C ASP A 342 34.87 0.48 0.49
N ILE A 343 33.70 0.60 1.13
CA ILE A 343 32.41 0.84 0.47
C ILE A 343 31.63 2.02 1.08
N THR A 344 30.72 2.59 0.29
CA THR A 344 29.73 3.57 0.75
C THR A 344 28.35 3.14 0.27
N VAL A 345 27.37 3.06 1.16
CA VAL A 345 26.02 2.58 0.83
C VAL A 345 25.04 3.75 0.85
N TYR A 346 24.06 3.72 -0.03
CA TYR A 346 23.06 4.75 -0.21
C TYR A 346 21.65 4.14 -0.28
N VAL A 347 20.65 4.65 0.45
CA VAL A 347 19.24 4.20 0.39
C VAL A 347 18.32 5.34 -0.06
N ASP A 348 17.55 5.09 -1.12
CA ASP A 348 17.11 6.00 -2.18
C ASP A 348 18.03 7.21 -2.42
N GLY A 349 19.33 6.89 -2.32
CA GLY A 349 20.45 7.77 -2.49
C GLY A 349 21.03 8.38 -1.20
N VAL A 350 20.43 8.22 0.00
CA VAL A 350 20.94 8.75 1.31
C VAL A 350 22.13 7.95 1.71
N GLU A 351 23.29 8.57 1.96
CA GLU A 351 24.43 7.84 2.52
C GLU A 351 24.05 7.24 3.87
N LYS A 352 24.30 5.94 4.00
CA LYS A 352 24.07 5.16 5.22
C LYS A 352 25.35 4.41 5.56
N THR A 353 25.67 4.35 6.84
CA THR A 353 26.68 3.45 7.35
C THR A 353 26.18 2.01 7.25
N VAL A 354 27.11 1.07 7.09
CA VAL A 354 26.76 -0.35 7.07
C VAL A 354 26.10 -0.77 8.40
N ASP A 355 26.46 -0.16 9.53
CA ASP A 355 25.85 -0.46 10.82
C ASP A 355 24.39 0.05 10.91
N GLU A 356 24.06 1.20 10.30
CA GLU A 356 22.66 1.67 10.16
C GLU A 356 21.81 0.78 9.23
N LEU A 357 22.46 0.01 8.35
CA LEU A 357 21.83 -0.94 7.41
C LEU A 357 21.95 -2.39 7.86
N ARG A 358 22.55 -2.63 9.02
CA ARG A 358 22.50 -3.87 9.75
C ARG A 358 21.45 -3.71 10.86
N PRO A 359 20.17 -4.01 10.59
CA PRO A 359 19.20 -4.26 11.65
C PRO A 359 19.77 -5.23 12.69
N ASP A 360 20.69 -6.10 12.29
CA ASP A 360 21.36 -7.09 13.11
C ASP A 360 22.46 -6.58 14.07
N THR A 361 22.75 -5.27 14.14
CA THR A 361 23.55 -4.77 15.28
C THR A 361 22.67 -4.86 16.51
N GLU A 362 22.88 -5.96 17.22
CA GLU A 362 22.20 -6.30 18.45
C GLU A 362 22.52 -5.24 19.51
N SER A 363 21.61 -4.29 19.71
CA SER A 363 21.66 -3.35 20.82
C SER A 363 21.31 -4.08 22.11
N ARG A 364 21.99 -3.71 23.18
CA ARG A 364 21.85 -4.32 24.51
C ARG A 364 21.19 -3.32 25.45
N LEU A 365 19.99 -3.62 25.91
CA LEU A 365 19.32 -2.92 27.00
C LEU A 365 19.57 -3.69 28.30
N ASP A 366 20.24 -3.04 29.26
CA ASP A 366 20.34 -3.52 30.63
C ASP A 366 19.34 -2.79 31.52
N ILE A 367 18.59 -3.56 32.32
CA ILE A 367 17.58 -3.09 33.27
C ILE A 367 18.00 -3.56 34.65
N SER A 368 18.45 -2.66 35.53
CA SER A 368 18.97 -3.02 36.86
C SER A 368 18.05 -2.54 37.98
N GLY A 369 17.65 -3.45 38.88
CA GLY A 369 16.88 -3.09 40.08
C GLY A 369 17.73 -2.50 41.21
N SER A 370 17.19 -1.53 41.95
CA SER A 370 17.90 -0.81 43.03
C SER A 370 17.63 -1.31 44.46
N GLY A 371 16.79 -2.33 44.62
CA GLY A 371 16.50 -3.01 45.90
C GLY A 371 15.01 -3.21 46.21
N THR A 372 14.11 -2.67 45.41
CA THR A 372 12.65 -2.86 45.47
C THR A 372 12.19 -3.65 44.25
N GLU A 373 11.27 -4.59 44.43
CA GLU A 373 10.65 -5.34 43.33
C GLU A 373 9.91 -4.39 42.39
N THR A 374 10.28 -4.40 41.12
CA THR A 374 9.75 -3.52 40.07
C THR A 374 9.55 -4.34 38.80
N ASP A 375 8.31 -4.36 38.31
CA ASP A 375 7.90 -5.05 37.10
C ASP A 375 7.92 -4.08 35.91
N TYR A 376 8.32 -4.56 34.74
CA TYR A 376 8.41 -3.75 33.52
C TYR A 376 7.96 -4.50 32.28
N GLN A 377 7.67 -3.71 31.24
CA GLN A 377 7.39 -4.15 29.88
C GLN A 377 8.27 -3.39 28.88
N LEU A 378 8.80 -4.12 27.90
CA LEU A 378 9.61 -3.62 26.79
C LEU A 378 8.93 -3.98 25.46
N THR A 379 8.97 -3.09 24.46
CA THR A 379 8.62 -3.37 23.07
C THR A 379 9.70 -2.83 22.13
N VAL A 380 10.14 -3.63 21.15
CA VAL A 380 11.24 -3.33 20.22
C VAL A 380 10.81 -3.59 18.77
N ARG A 381 11.13 -2.70 17.83
CA ARG A 381 10.64 -2.84 16.43
C ARG A 381 10.95 -4.18 15.78
N GLU A 382 12.10 -4.78 16.10
CA GLU A 382 12.48 -6.11 15.66
C GLU A 382 13.28 -6.85 16.76
N PRO A 383 12.80 -7.98 17.28
CA PRO A 383 13.50 -8.67 18.36
C PRO A 383 14.72 -9.47 17.87
N SER A 384 15.79 -9.53 18.67
CA SER A 384 16.78 -10.61 18.61
C SER A 384 16.74 -11.44 19.90
N THR A 385 16.89 -12.75 19.79
CA THR A 385 16.59 -13.68 20.88
C THR A 385 17.71 -13.82 21.93
N GLY A 386 18.50 -12.78 22.18
CA GLY A 386 19.54 -12.79 23.21
C GLY A 386 18.99 -12.27 24.54
N THR A 387 18.73 -13.16 25.51
CA THR A 387 18.33 -12.74 26.86
C THR A 387 19.33 -13.28 27.87
N GLU A 388 19.91 -12.43 28.71
CA GLU A 388 20.78 -12.86 29.82
C GLU A 388 20.16 -12.47 31.17
N ASN A 389 20.31 -13.36 32.16
CA ASN A 389 19.92 -13.17 33.57
C ASN A 389 18.42 -13.08 33.90
N LEU A 390 17.53 -13.44 32.97
CA LEU A 390 16.10 -13.57 33.25
C LEU A 390 15.81 -14.55 34.39
N GLY A 391 15.04 -14.11 35.38
CA GLY A 391 14.44 -14.93 36.43
C GLY A 391 13.31 -15.82 35.91
N ASP A 392 12.78 -16.70 36.78
CA ASP A 392 11.70 -17.64 36.43
C ASP A 392 10.35 -16.95 36.11
N VAL A 393 10.28 -15.62 36.28
CA VAL A 393 9.09 -14.78 36.10
C VAL A 393 9.18 -13.83 34.89
N ASP A 394 10.30 -13.83 34.15
CA ASP A 394 10.48 -12.97 32.97
C ASP A 394 10.24 -13.74 31.68
N TRP A 395 9.52 -13.14 30.73
CA TRP A 395 9.03 -13.80 29.53
C TRP A 395 9.19 -12.87 28.32
N VAL A 396 9.77 -13.39 27.23
CA VAL A 396 9.96 -12.67 25.96
C VAL A 396 9.09 -13.29 24.88
N PHE A 397 8.34 -12.47 24.16
CA PHE A 397 7.43 -12.90 23.11
C PHE A 397 7.46 -11.90 21.93
N GLY A 398 8.00 -12.34 20.79
CA GLY A 398 8.10 -11.47 19.62
C GLY A 398 8.89 -10.20 19.93
N ASP A 399 8.36 -9.05 19.54
CA ASP A 399 8.86 -7.71 19.82
C ASP A 399 8.76 -7.28 21.28
N ARG A 400 8.16 -8.07 22.18
CA ARG A 400 7.87 -7.65 23.56
C ARG A 400 8.58 -8.50 24.60
N ALA A 401 8.93 -7.89 25.73
CA ALA A 401 9.40 -8.58 26.92
C ALA A 401 8.72 -8.05 28.18
N TYR A 402 8.51 -8.94 29.14
CA TYR A 402 7.99 -8.65 30.47
C TYR A 402 8.95 -9.21 31.49
N GLY A 403 9.27 -8.45 32.52
CA GLY A 403 10.13 -8.97 33.58
C GLY A 403 10.04 -8.19 34.88
N THR A 404 10.73 -8.71 35.90
CA THR A 404 10.76 -8.21 37.27
C THR A 404 12.20 -8.11 37.76
N VAL A 405 12.63 -6.92 38.18
CA VAL A 405 13.93 -6.71 38.82
C VAL A 405 13.79 -6.30 40.29
N VAL A 406 14.65 -6.83 41.16
CA VAL A 406 14.76 -6.39 42.56
C VAL A 406 16.15 -5.84 42.86
N SER A 407 17.20 -6.60 42.58
CA SER A 407 18.62 -6.19 42.76
C SER A 407 19.57 -6.82 41.73
N ASP A 408 18.95 -7.56 40.83
CA ASP A 408 19.45 -8.23 39.66
C ASP A 408 19.36 -7.29 38.46
N THR A 409 19.82 -7.79 37.31
CA THR A 409 19.85 -7.05 36.07
C THR A 409 19.42 -7.96 34.96
N ASP A 410 18.35 -7.58 34.28
CA ASP A 410 17.87 -8.25 33.10
C ASP A 410 18.49 -7.60 31.88
N THR A 411 18.98 -8.42 30.97
CA THR A 411 19.63 -7.94 29.75
C THR A 411 18.85 -8.43 28.54
N TYR A 412 18.36 -7.47 27.77
CA TYR A 412 17.68 -7.71 26.50
C TYR A 412 18.57 -7.29 25.36
N HIS A 413 18.71 -8.21 24.43
CA HIS A 413 19.30 -7.91 23.15
C HIS A 413 18.19 -7.73 22.11
N TYR A 414 18.28 -6.69 21.31
CA TYR A 414 17.25 -6.36 20.33
C TYR A 414 17.86 -5.72 19.09
N ARG A 415 17.08 -5.71 18.02
CA ARG A 415 17.46 -5.14 16.73
C ARG A 415 16.59 -3.91 16.50
N ARG A 416 17.21 -2.78 16.12
CA ARG A 416 16.55 -1.46 15.96
C ARG A 416 16.09 -0.82 17.28
N ASP A 417 15.35 0.29 17.21
CA ASP A 417 14.99 1.13 18.37
C ASP A 417 13.96 0.47 19.32
N VAL A 418 14.04 0.81 20.61
CA VAL A 418 13.00 0.53 21.60
C VAL A 418 11.79 1.41 21.26
N GLU A 419 10.65 0.80 20.95
CA GLU A 419 9.41 1.54 20.72
C GLU A 419 8.77 1.99 22.04
N ARG A 420 8.91 1.14 23.06
CA ARG A 420 8.24 1.33 24.35
C ARG A 420 9.05 0.70 25.47
N PHE A 421 9.16 1.44 26.57
CA PHE A 421 9.58 0.91 27.85
C PHE A 421 8.63 1.42 28.94
N ALA A 422 8.05 0.54 29.74
CA ALA A 422 7.12 0.91 30.81
C ALA A 422 7.40 0.14 32.09
N VAL A 423 7.27 0.81 33.23
CA VAL A 423 7.20 0.15 34.55
C VAL A 423 5.74 -0.18 34.82
N THR A 424 5.43 -1.47 34.98
CA THR A 424 4.06 -1.99 35.10
C THR A 424 3.62 -2.18 36.56
N ASP A 425 4.57 -2.40 37.48
CA ASP A 425 4.33 -2.36 38.94
C ASP A 425 5.63 -1.90 39.65
N GLY A 426 5.53 -1.03 40.66
CA GLY A 426 6.69 -0.42 41.34
C GLY A 426 6.96 1.05 40.97
N ASP A 427 8.15 1.56 41.27
CA ASP A 427 8.57 2.96 41.04
C ASP A 427 9.67 3.01 39.96
N ALA A 428 9.52 3.88 38.95
CA ALA A 428 10.51 4.02 37.88
C ALA A 428 11.87 4.55 38.40
N ASP A 429 11.89 5.24 39.54
CA ASP A 429 13.12 5.66 40.21
C ASP A 429 13.90 4.47 40.83
N ASP A 430 13.25 3.30 40.96
CA ASP A 430 13.87 2.09 41.53
C ASP A 430 14.58 1.22 40.48
N ILE A 431 14.62 1.62 39.20
CA ILE A 431 15.36 0.96 38.12
C ILE A 431 16.41 1.88 37.45
N ASP A 432 17.56 1.30 37.08
CA ASP A 432 18.59 1.96 36.26
C ASP A 432 18.61 1.34 34.87
N LEU A 433 18.51 2.16 33.81
CA LEU A 433 18.46 1.73 32.41
C LEU A 433 19.73 2.14 31.64
N SER A 434 20.25 1.23 30.80
CA SER A 434 21.30 1.59 29.85
C SER A 434 21.18 0.84 28.52
N VAL A 435 21.39 1.56 27.41
CA VAL A 435 21.47 1.00 26.06
C VAL A 435 22.92 1.01 25.60
N ASP A 436 23.46 -0.15 25.23
CA ASP A 436 24.84 -0.35 24.80
C ASP A 436 25.90 0.22 25.77
N GLY A 437 25.54 0.28 27.07
CA GLY A 437 26.37 0.78 28.16
C GLY A 437 26.28 2.29 28.42
N GLU A 438 25.46 3.03 27.67
CA GLU A 438 25.14 4.44 27.92
C GLU A 438 23.81 4.55 28.68
N ALA A 439 23.75 5.41 29.70
CA ALA A 439 22.56 5.56 30.53
C ALA A 439 21.40 6.27 29.80
N THR A 440 20.17 5.84 30.07
CA THR A 440 18.92 6.39 29.49
C THR A 440 17.83 6.46 30.57
N SER A 441 16.68 7.09 30.29
CA SER A 441 15.49 7.05 31.16
C SER A 441 14.29 6.35 30.50
N VAL A 442 13.25 6.07 31.31
CA VAL A 442 11.96 5.54 30.82
C VAL A 442 11.34 6.51 29.81
N GLU A 443 11.36 7.82 30.06
CA GLU A 443 10.79 8.82 29.14
C GLU A 443 11.58 8.99 27.84
N GLU A 444 12.87 8.62 27.83
CA GLU A 444 13.70 8.62 26.62
C GLU A 444 13.50 7.36 25.77
N LEU A 445 12.92 6.29 26.34
CA LEU A 445 12.66 5.01 25.67
C LEU A 445 11.17 4.76 25.30
N ASP A 446 10.22 5.58 25.78
CA ASP A 446 8.79 5.47 25.45
C ASP A 446 8.37 6.53 24.42
N GLU A 447 8.27 6.14 23.14
CA GLU A 447 7.96 7.06 22.03
C GLU A 447 6.44 7.27 21.81
N THR A 448 5.55 6.56 22.51
CA THR A 448 4.08 6.66 22.33
C THR A 448 3.38 7.47 23.42
N PRO A 449 2.52 8.46 23.09
CA PRO A 449 1.80 9.24 24.09
C PRO A 449 0.77 8.38 24.83
N THR A 450 0.69 8.58 26.14
CA THR A 450 -0.31 7.97 27.00
C THR A 450 -1.67 8.66 26.85
N HIS A 451 -2.75 7.87 26.76
CA HIS A 451 -4.13 8.34 26.62
C HIS A 451 -4.94 8.15 27.91
N GLU A 452 -5.93 9.01 28.14
CA GLU A 452 -6.88 8.90 29.27
C GLU A 452 -8.28 8.55 28.76
N MET A 453 -8.87 7.47 29.26
CA MET A 453 -10.27 7.12 29.03
C MET A 453 -11.11 7.42 30.28
N HIS A 454 -12.17 8.20 30.11
CA HIS A 454 -13.15 8.49 31.14
C HIS A 454 -14.52 7.99 30.70
N ILE A 455 -15.08 7.08 31.48
CA ILE A 455 -16.36 6.44 31.21
C ILE A 455 -17.38 6.94 32.25
N LEU A 456 -18.38 7.69 31.79
CA LEU A 456 -19.39 8.31 32.63
C LEU A 456 -20.69 7.55 32.62
N GLY A 457 -21.21 7.22 33.81
CA GLY A 457 -22.54 6.65 33.99
C GLY A 457 -23.61 7.74 34.00
N THR A 458 -24.49 7.76 33.01
CA THR A 458 -25.55 8.78 32.89
C THR A 458 -26.96 8.25 33.19
N GLY A 459 -27.09 6.95 33.46
CA GLY A 459 -28.38 6.28 33.65
C GLY A 459 -28.33 5.04 34.55
N PRO A 460 -29.17 4.01 34.31
CA PRO A 460 -29.03 2.70 34.94
C PRO A 460 -27.64 2.09 34.69
N ALA A 461 -27.23 1.13 35.52
CA ALA A 461 -25.92 0.49 35.38
C ALA A 461 -25.72 -0.11 33.98
N VAL A 462 -24.55 0.16 33.39
CA VAL A 462 -24.12 -0.36 32.10
C VAL A 462 -22.87 -1.20 32.33
N ARG A 463 -22.90 -2.46 31.91
CA ARG A 463 -21.72 -3.32 31.84
C ARG A 463 -21.10 -3.21 30.46
N PHE A 464 -19.79 -3.02 30.41
CA PHE A 464 -19.03 -2.87 29.18
C PHE A 464 -17.76 -3.73 29.22
N GLN A 465 -17.18 -3.92 28.05
CA GLN A 465 -15.81 -4.38 27.90
C GLN A 465 -15.10 -3.56 26.83
N PHE A 466 -13.80 -3.35 26.97
CA PHE A 466 -12.99 -2.74 25.92
C PHE A 466 -11.59 -3.35 25.90
N ALA A 467 -10.93 -3.26 24.74
CA ALA A 467 -9.55 -3.69 24.55
C ALA A 467 -8.72 -2.59 23.89
N THR A 468 -7.42 -2.57 24.18
CA THR A 468 -6.46 -1.59 23.64
C THR A 468 -5.29 -2.30 22.95
N SER A 469 -4.65 -1.64 21.98
CA SER A 469 -3.46 -2.19 21.33
C SER A 469 -2.22 -2.17 22.21
N GLY A 470 -2.21 -1.30 23.24
CA GLY A 470 -1.23 -1.27 24.32
C GLY A 470 -1.82 -1.64 25.67
N THR A 471 -1.16 -1.22 26.75
CA THR A 471 -1.61 -1.52 28.12
C THR A 471 -2.74 -0.61 28.58
N VAL A 472 -3.53 -1.07 29.56
CA VAL A 472 -4.55 -0.30 30.26
C VAL A 472 -4.43 -0.49 31.79
N GLU A 473 -4.50 0.60 32.52
CA GLU A 473 -4.53 0.63 33.99
C GLU A 473 -5.69 1.50 34.50
N ALA A 474 -6.14 1.23 35.72
CA ALA A 474 -7.12 2.09 36.39
C ALA A 474 -6.44 3.23 37.14
N THR A 475 -6.96 4.46 36.97
CA THR A 475 -6.36 5.65 37.59
C THR A 475 -7.21 6.27 38.70
N ASP A 476 -8.46 5.82 38.89
CA ASP A 476 -9.34 6.28 39.96
C ASP A 476 -10.30 5.16 40.43
N THR A 477 -11.30 5.51 41.24
CA THR A 477 -12.21 4.57 41.88
C THR A 477 -13.08 3.83 40.88
N LEU A 478 -12.74 2.57 40.62
CA LEU A 478 -13.58 1.59 39.91
C LEU A 478 -14.76 1.08 40.77
N GLU A 479 -15.76 0.53 40.09
CA GLU A 479 -16.76 -0.33 40.70
C GLU A 479 -16.12 -1.65 41.21
N SER A 480 -16.61 -2.23 42.32
CA SER A 480 -16.04 -3.48 42.85
C SER A 480 -16.20 -4.71 41.95
N SER A 481 -16.98 -4.58 40.88
CA SER A 481 -17.21 -5.62 39.87
C SER A 481 -16.18 -5.59 38.74
N ASP A 482 -15.41 -4.51 38.65
CA ASP A 482 -14.56 -4.27 37.49
C ASP A 482 -13.29 -5.11 37.59
N GLN A 483 -12.86 -5.59 36.43
CA GLN A 483 -11.64 -6.34 36.25
C GLN A 483 -10.84 -5.67 35.14
N VAL A 484 -9.62 -5.26 35.50
CA VAL A 484 -8.65 -4.70 34.56
C VAL A 484 -7.59 -5.77 34.33
N TYR A 485 -7.41 -6.11 33.07
CA TYR A 485 -6.36 -6.96 32.54
C TYR A 485 -5.34 -6.08 31.83
N ASP A 486 -4.18 -6.62 31.47
CA ASP A 486 -3.06 -5.85 30.92
C ASP A 486 -3.44 -4.94 29.74
N SER A 487 -4.33 -5.40 28.85
CA SER A 487 -4.77 -4.69 27.63
C SER A 487 -6.29 -4.69 27.44
N ALA A 488 -7.05 -5.10 28.44
CA ALA A 488 -8.50 -5.20 28.36
C ALA A 488 -9.18 -4.89 29.69
N VAL A 489 -10.42 -4.44 29.63
CA VAL A 489 -11.24 -4.15 30.81
C VAL A 489 -12.59 -4.80 30.67
N GLU A 490 -13.04 -5.47 31.73
CA GLU A 490 -14.45 -5.76 31.97
C GLU A 490 -14.95 -4.83 33.07
N GLY A 491 -15.80 -3.86 32.72
CA GLY A 491 -16.22 -2.80 33.64
C GLY A 491 -17.73 -2.67 33.79
N GLN A 492 -18.14 -1.93 34.81
CA GLN A 492 -19.52 -1.52 34.99
C GLN A 492 -19.59 -0.09 35.53
N VAL A 493 -20.18 0.80 34.74
CA VAL A 493 -20.43 2.17 35.18
C VAL A 493 -21.87 2.34 35.63
N SER A 494 -22.09 3.14 36.69
CA SER A 494 -23.44 3.41 37.20
C SER A 494 -23.65 4.85 37.68
N THR A 495 -23.52 5.12 38.97
CA THR A 495 -23.49 6.49 39.54
C THR A 495 -22.08 6.99 39.82
N GLN A 496 -21.11 6.12 39.62
CA GLN A 496 -19.67 6.33 39.75
C GLN A 496 -19.10 6.22 38.35
N ASP A 497 -18.15 7.10 38.04
CA ASP A 497 -17.47 7.15 36.73
C ASP A 497 -16.16 6.38 36.84
N ASP A 498 -15.77 5.72 35.75
CA ASP A 498 -14.53 4.95 35.67
C ASP A 498 -13.47 5.73 34.89
N TYR A 499 -12.22 5.65 35.36
CA TYR A 499 -11.08 6.31 34.74
C TYR A 499 -9.97 5.28 34.49
N TYR A 500 -9.58 5.19 33.23
CA TYR A 500 -8.50 4.35 32.78
C TYR A 500 -7.44 5.18 32.09
N ARG A 501 -6.20 4.73 32.18
CA ARG A 501 -5.10 5.22 31.38
C ARG A 501 -4.65 4.09 30.50
N PHE A 502 -4.46 4.37 29.22
CA PHE A 502 -4.07 3.34 28.28
C PHE A 502 -3.07 3.87 27.26
N THR A 503 -2.48 2.95 26.52
CA THR A 503 -1.51 3.23 25.47
C THR A 503 -1.93 2.54 24.18
N GLY A 504 -1.49 3.09 23.04
CA GLY A 504 -1.98 2.66 21.73
C GLY A 504 -3.45 3.05 21.49
N ASP A 505 -4.11 2.33 20.60
CA ASP A 505 -5.47 2.61 20.15
C ASP A 505 -6.50 1.76 20.91
N VAL A 506 -7.74 2.26 21.00
CA VAL A 506 -8.88 1.43 21.43
C VAL A 506 -9.27 0.52 20.28
N LEU A 507 -9.17 -0.79 20.49
CA LEU A 507 -9.43 -1.81 19.46
C LEU A 507 -10.89 -2.20 19.41
N SER A 508 -11.53 -2.27 20.57
CA SER A 508 -12.96 -2.56 20.66
C SER A 508 -13.56 -1.95 21.91
N PHE A 509 -14.86 -1.66 21.84
CA PHE A 509 -15.68 -1.26 22.98
C PHE A 509 -17.10 -1.82 22.83
N GLU A 510 -17.47 -2.78 23.68
CA GLU A 510 -18.76 -3.47 23.63
C GLU A 510 -19.58 -3.21 24.90
N ILE A 511 -20.88 -2.98 24.74
CA ILE A 511 -21.83 -2.95 25.87
C ILE A 511 -22.44 -4.35 26.03
N ILE A 512 -22.11 -4.98 27.15
CA ILE A 512 -22.57 -6.33 27.50
C ILE A 512 -23.98 -6.32 28.08
N GLU A 513 -24.29 -5.35 28.94
CA GLU A 513 -25.62 -5.20 29.55
C GLU A 513 -25.95 -3.72 29.75
N GLY A 514 -27.16 -3.30 29.38
CA GLY A 514 -27.62 -1.90 29.48
C GLY A 514 -27.86 -1.26 28.11
N HIS A 515 -27.74 0.06 28.03
CA HIS A 515 -27.92 0.82 26.78
C HIS A 515 -26.85 1.88 26.60
N ALA A 516 -26.36 2.05 25.36
CA ALA A 516 -25.35 3.06 24.99
C ALA A 516 -25.71 4.51 25.35
N ARG A 517 -27.00 4.84 25.44
CA ARG A 517 -27.46 6.18 25.85
C ARG A 517 -27.26 6.49 27.34
N ASP A 518 -26.96 5.47 28.15
CA ASP A 518 -26.82 5.56 29.60
C ASP A 518 -25.34 5.64 30.01
N ILE A 519 -24.42 5.76 29.05
CA ILE A 519 -22.96 5.90 29.21
C ILE A 519 -22.43 7.01 28.28
N VAL A 520 -21.36 7.70 28.67
CA VAL A 520 -20.57 8.59 27.80
C VAL A 520 -19.12 8.17 27.91
N VAL A 521 -18.44 7.93 26.78
CA VAL A 521 -17.03 7.56 26.75
C VAL A 521 -16.23 8.74 26.23
N MET A 522 -15.22 9.16 26.99
CA MET A 522 -14.31 10.24 26.64
C MET A 522 -12.91 9.65 26.49
N VAL A 523 -12.20 9.98 25.41
CA VAL A 523 -10.77 9.69 25.23
C VAL A 523 -10.05 11.02 25.09
N ASP A 524 -9.06 11.27 25.95
CA ASP A 524 -8.32 12.53 26.07
C ASP A 524 -9.21 13.78 26.18
N GLY A 525 -10.33 13.63 26.89
CA GLY A 525 -11.31 14.69 27.07
C GLY A 525 -12.17 14.99 25.84
N VAL A 526 -12.14 14.13 24.81
CA VAL A 526 -13.02 14.18 23.63
C VAL A 526 -14.05 13.04 23.72
N GLU A 527 -15.34 13.38 23.61
CA GLU A 527 -16.43 12.39 23.58
C GLU A 527 -16.33 11.53 22.31
N GLN A 528 -16.35 10.22 22.50
CA GLN A 528 -16.28 9.23 21.43
C GLN A 528 -17.64 8.57 21.23
N SER A 529 -18.03 8.31 19.98
CA SER A 529 -19.11 7.38 19.72
C SER A 529 -18.60 5.95 19.78
N LEU A 530 -19.49 4.98 20.06
CA LEU A 530 -19.10 3.57 20.02
C LEU A 530 -18.58 3.13 18.64
N ALA A 531 -18.99 3.79 17.56
CA ALA A 531 -18.44 3.50 16.23
C ALA A 531 -16.99 4.00 16.10
N ASP A 532 -16.64 5.12 16.73
CA ASP A 532 -15.26 5.64 16.70
C ASP A 532 -14.28 4.75 17.49
N LEU A 533 -14.81 4.01 18.48
CA LEU A 533 -14.04 3.08 19.33
C LEU A 533 -13.98 1.65 18.78
N ASN A 534 -14.65 1.37 17.66
CA ASN A 534 -14.68 0.06 17.02
C ASN A 534 -14.38 0.25 15.53
N SER A 535 -13.10 0.17 15.16
CA SER A 535 -12.66 0.30 13.77
C SER A 535 -13.18 -0.86 12.91
N ASP A 536 -13.67 -0.55 11.70
CA ASP A 536 -14.06 -1.57 10.72
C ASP A 536 -12.87 -2.44 10.25
N ALA A 537 -11.63 -2.02 10.53
CA ALA A 537 -10.42 -2.78 10.24
C ALA A 537 -10.08 -3.84 11.30
N VAL A 538 -10.78 -3.84 12.44
CA VAL A 538 -10.56 -4.80 13.54
C VAL A 538 -11.71 -5.81 13.55
N HIS A 539 -11.36 -7.07 13.39
CA HIS A 539 -12.25 -8.22 13.34
C HIS A 539 -12.26 -8.98 14.68
N GLU A 540 -13.40 -9.56 15.04
CA GLU A 540 -13.52 -10.50 16.17
C GLU A 540 -13.46 -11.94 15.67
N LEU A 541 -12.49 -12.72 16.15
CA LEU A 541 -12.46 -14.18 16.05
C LEU A 541 -12.98 -14.79 17.35
N ARG A 542 -14.15 -15.44 17.30
CA ARG A 542 -14.73 -16.16 18.43
C ARG A 542 -14.75 -17.66 18.16
N ILE A 543 -14.14 -18.44 19.04
CA ILE A 543 -14.00 -19.89 18.89
C ILE A 543 -14.72 -20.56 20.05
N ALA A 544 -15.70 -21.42 19.77
CA ALA A 544 -16.50 -22.09 20.78
C ALA A 544 -16.37 -23.62 20.68
N GLY A 545 -15.98 -24.26 21.77
CA GLY A 545 -15.98 -25.72 21.87
C GLY A 545 -17.39 -26.30 22.07
N GLN A 546 -17.66 -27.45 21.45
CA GLN A 546 -18.95 -28.15 21.52
C GLN A 546 -18.91 -29.45 22.34
N GLY A 547 -17.85 -29.68 23.12
CA GLY A 547 -17.77 -30.86 23.99
C GLY A 547 -16.35 -31.20 24.45
N PRO A 548 -15.65 -32.17 23.82
CA PRO A 548 -14.27 -32.50 24.16
C PRO A 548 -13.33 -31.32 23.94
N THR A 549 -12.20 -31.29 24.66
CA THR A 549 -11.16 -30.28 24.47
C THR A 549 -10.60 -30.33 23.05
N VAL A 550 -10.56 -29.18 22.39
CA VAL A 550 -9.93 -28.97 21.09
C VAL A 550 -8.81 -27.96 21.24
N ARG A 551 -7.65 -28.22 20.62
CA ARG A 551 -6.57 -27.26 20.47
C ARG A 551 -6.48 -26.84 19.03
N PHE A 552 -6.24 -25.56 18.81
CA PHE A 552 -6.14 -24.99 17.48
C PHE A 552 -4.96 -24.03 17.41
N GLU A 553 -4.63 -23.72 16.17
CA GLU A 553 -3.65 -22.75 15.74
C GLU A 553 -4.27 -21.98 14.58
N THR A 554 -4.22 -20.66 14.60
CA THR A 554 -4.69 -19.84 13.48
C THR A 554 -3.64 -18.78 13.17
N GLU A 555 -3.54 -18.37 11.92
CA GLU A 555 -2.68 -17.27 11.47
C GLU A 555 -3.52 -16.24 10.72
N VAL A 556 -3.09 -14.98 10.81
CA VAL A 556 -3.66 -13.82 10.09
C VAL A 556 -2.55 -13.10 9.34
N ASP A 557 -2.86 -12.28 8.34
CA ASP A 557 -1.88 -11.40 7.67
C ASP A 557 -1.76 -10.00 8.30
N GLY A 558 -2.61 -9.68 9.28
CA GLY A 558 -2.50 -8.50 10.12
C GLY A 558 -2.04 -8.80 11.55
N LEU A 559 -2.58 -8.05 12.52
CA LEU A 559 -2.17 -8.11 13.92
C LEU A 559 -3.23 -8.80 14.77
N THR A 560 -2.86 -9.70 15.68
CA THR A 560 -3.74 -10.31 16.68
C THR A 560 -3.59 -9.64 18.03
N TYR A 561 -4.69 -9.48 18.74
CA TYR A 561 -4.76 -8.83 20.03
C TYR A 561 -5.49 -9.72 21.05
N PRO A 562 -4.95 -9.85 22.27
CA PRO A 562 -5.59 -10.59 23.33
C PRO A 562 -6.89 -9.91 23.78
N THR A 563 -7.79 -10.69 24.39
CA THR A 563 -9.00 -10.16 25.02
C THR A 563 -9.14 -10.72 26.45
N ALA A 564 -10.06 -10.20 27.24
CA ALA A 564 -10.30 -10.62 28.63
C ALA A 564 -10.73 -12.09 28.81
N THR A 565 -11.08 -12.80 27.72
CA THR A 565 -11.65 -14.17 27.80
C THR A 565 -10.62 -15.31 27.75
N LEU A 566 -9.32 -14.99 27.71
CA LEU A 566 -8.27 -16.00 27.51
C LEU A 566 -8.04 -16.87 28.75
N GLU A 567 -7.85 -18.18 28.55
CA GLU A 567 -7.39 -19.09 29.59
C GLU A 567 -5.85 -19.07 29.67
N ASP A 568 -5.26 -19.41 30.84
CA ASP A 568 -3.79 -19.52 31.03
C ASP A 568 -3.09 -20.46 30.01
N SER A 569 -3.85 -21.27 29.27
CA SER A 569 -3.35 -22.18 28.23
C SER A 569 -3.31 -21.60 26.82
N ASP A 570 -3.90 -20.42 26.60
CA ASP A 570 -3.91 -19.76 25.30
C ASP A 570 -2.66 -18.89 25.14
N ALA A 571 -2.14 -18.84 23.92
CA ALA A 571 -1.02 -17.99 23.52
C ALA A 571 -1.43 -17.19 22.29
N VAL A 572 -1.54 -15.87 22.45
CA VAL A 572 -1.83 -14.93 21.36
C VAL A 572 -0.54 -14.24 20.96
N GLY A 573 -0.10 -14.46 19.73
CA GLY A 573 1.07 -13.83 19.14
C GLY A 573 0.75 -12.58 18.32
N VAL A 574 1.65 -12.18 17.41
CA VAL A 574 1.48 -10.99 16.57
C VAL A 574 0.53 -11.26 15.40
N SER A 575 0.64 -12.42 14.77
CA SER A 575 -0.21 -12.82 13.63
C SER A 575 -0.70 -14.26 13.78
N ARG A 576 -0.61 -14.82 14.98
CA ARG A 576 -0.82 -16.24 15.25
C ARG A 576 -1.46 -16.44 16.61
N ILE A 577 -2.49 -17.27 16.69
CA ILE A 577 -3.14 -17.64 17.95
C ILE A 577 -3.03 -19.15 18.12
N GLU A 578 -2.54 -19.58 19.28
CA GLU A 578 -2.64 -20.96 19.74
C GLU A 578 -3.60 -20.99 20.92
N GLY A 579 -4.68 -21.75 20.82
CA GLY A 579 -5.72 -21.74 21.85
C GLY A 579 -6.30 -23.11 22.14
N GLN A 580 -7.03 -23.20 23.25
CA GLN A 580 -7.67 -24.41 23.69
C GLN A 580 -9.09 -24.17 24.22
N VAL A 581 -10.09 -24.58 23.44
CA VAL A 581 -11.50 -24.52 23.86
C VAL A 581 -12.04 -25.86 24.33
N SER A 582 -13.06 -25.81 25.18
CA SER A 582 -13.85 -27.01 25.55
C SER A 582 -15.36 -26.73 25.60
N ILE A 583 -15.80 -25.87 26.54
CA ILE A 583 -17.20 -25.44 26.68
C ILE A 583 -17.30 -23.91 26.70
N ALA A 584 -16.33 -23.22 27.30
CA ALA A 584 -16.19 -21.78 27.17
C ALA A 584 -15.69 -21.43 25.75
N ALA A 585 -16.02 -20.22 25.32
CA ALA A 585 -15.59 -19.70 24.02
C ALA A 585 -14.52 -18.64 24.26
N ASP A 586 -13.48 -18.70 23.45
CA ASP A 586 -12.39 -17.74 23.49
C ASP A 586 -12.64 -16.69 22.42
N ARG A 587 -12.24 -15.46 22.71
CA ARG A 587 -12.31 -14.33 21.77
C ARG A 587 -10.92 -13.76 21.55
N TYR A 588 -10.68 -13.41 20.31
CA TYR A 588 -9.47 -12.74 19.84
C TYR A 588 -9.90 -11.59 18.95
N LEU A 589 -9.16 -10.49 18.99
CA LEU A 589 -9.32 -9.41 18.00
C LEU A 589 -8.17 -9.51 17.02
N PHE A 590 -8.39 -9.15 15.76
CA PHE A 590 -7.32 -9.11 14.78
C PHE A 590 -7.57 -8.06 13.69
N THR A 591 -6.52 -7.62 12.99
CA THR A 591 -6.62 -6.90 11.72
C THR A 591 -6.21 -7.83 10.57
N GLY A 592 -6.59 -7.47 9.34
CA GLY A 592 -6.31 -8.31 8.17
C GLY A 592 -7.23 -9.53 8.08
N ASP A 593 -6.83 -10.51 7.27
CA ASP A 593 -7.57 -11.73 7.01
C ASP A 593 -6.93 -12.95 7.70
N ILE A 594 -7.75 -13.97 7.99
CA ILE A 594 -7.27 -15.28 8.46
C ILE A 594 -6.62 -16.01 7.28
N THR A 595 -5.32 -16.26 7.36
CA THR A 595 -4.54 -16.95 6.33
C THR A 595 -4.45 -18.45 6.56
N SER A 596 -4.57 -18.90 7.82
CA SER A 596 -4.67 -20.32 8.13
C SER A 596 -5.45 -20.59 9.42
N PHE A 597 -6.11 -21.75 9.48
CA PHE A 597 -6.76 -22.27 10.67
C PHE A 597 -6.60 -23.79 10.75
N THR A 598 -5.85 -24.26 11.75
CA THR A 598 -5.47 -25.66 11.96
C THR A 598 -5.94 -26.19 13.31
N VAL A 599 -6.55 -27.37 13.33
CA VAL A 599 -6.85 -28.10 14.57
C VAL A 599 -5.66 -29.00 14.91
N THR A 600 -4.95 -28.70 16.00
CA THR A 600 -3.73 -29.41 16.42
C THR A 600 -4.03 -30.60 17.33
N TYR A 601 -5.17 -30.60 18.04
CA TYR A 601 -5.64 -31.71 18.85
C TYR A 601 -7.17 -31.71 18.94
N GLY A 602 -7.81 -32.88 18.80
CA GLY A 602 -9.27 -33.01 18.85
C GLY A 602 -9.89 -33.12 17.44
N SER A 603 -11.17 -32.77 17.32
CA SER A 603 -11.91 -32.80 16.05
C SER A 603 -12.38 -31.40 15.67
N ALA A 604 -12.25 -31.03 14.40
CA ALA A 604 -12.81 -29.79 13.87
C ALA A 604 -14.35 -29.75 13.98
N ASP A 605 -15.01 -30.91 13.95
CA ASP A 605 -16.46 -31.03 14.15
C ASP A 605 -16.92 -30.60 15.57
N ASP A 606 -15.99 -30.53 16.53
CA ASP A 606 -16.25 -30.10 17.90
C ASP A 606 -16.01 -28.58 18.10
N LEU A 607 -15.77 -27.82 17.01
CA LEU A 607 -15.62 -26.36 17.01
C LEU A 607 -16.77 -25.66 16.29
N ALA A 608 -17.16 -24.49 16.80
CA ALA A 608 -17.81 -23.46 15.99
C ALA A 608 -16.95 -22.19 16.00
N VAL A 609 -16.54 -21.75 14.82
CA VAL A 609 -15.68 -20.59 14.62
C VAL A 609 -16.52 -19.47 14.02
N PHE A 610 -16.41 -18.27 14.58
CA PHE A 610 -17.13 -17.08 14.13
C PHE A 610 -16.13 -15.98 13.84
N VAL A 611 -16.29 -15.31 12.70
CA VAL A 611 -15.61 -14.05 12.37
C VAL A 611 -16.66 -12.96 12.30
N ASP A 612 -16.52 -11.91 13.10
CA ASP A 612 -17.48 -10.80 13.23
C ASP A 612 -18.92 -11.28 13.47
N GLY A 613 -19.04 -12.28 14.34
CA GLY A 613 -20.32 -12.91 14.70
C GLY A 613 -20.92 -13.82 13.62
N THR A 614 -20.27 -13.99 12.46
CA THR A 614 -20.70 -14.90 11.39
C THR A 614 -19.97 -16.23 11.49
N GLU A 615 -20.69 -17.35 11.58
CA GLU A 615 -20.08 -18.69 11.62
C GLU A 615 -19.37 -19.01 10.29
N ARG A 616 -18.13 -19.46 10.37
CA ARG A 616 -17.27 -19.82 9.23
C ARG A 616 -16.84 -21.28 9.33
N SER A 617 -16.78 -21.97 8.20
CA SER A 617 -16.17 -23.30 8.13
C SER A 617 -14.64 -23.19 7.99
N LEU A 618 -13.90 -24.17 8.50
CA LEU A 618 -12.44 -24.19 8.36
C LEU A 618 -11.98 -24.27 6.90
N ALA A 619 -12.80 -24.80 5.98
CA ALA A 619 -12.47 -24.80 4.55
C ALA A 619 -12.54 -23.40 3.94
N GLU A 620 -13.48 -22.56 4.40
CA GLU A 620 -13.58 -21.16 3.97
C GLU A 620 -12.42 -20.33 4.53
N LEU A 621 -12.00 -20.60 5.78
CA LEU A 621 -10.88 -19.91 6.43
C LEU A 621 -9.49 -20.29 5.89
N ASN A 622 -9.40 -21.31 5.02
CA ASN A 622 -8.12 -21.82 4.49
C ASN A 622 -8.05 -21.76 2.94
N ALA A 623 -8.93 -21.00 2.26
CA ALA A 623 -8.96 -20.93 0.80
C ALA A 623 -8.11 -19.76 0.25
N ILE A 624 -7.15 -20.05 -0.64
CA ILE A 624 -6.24 -19.07 -1.28
C ILE A 624 -7.01 -18.08 -2.17
N GLY A 625 -6.72 -16.77 -2.03
CA GLY A 625 -7.02 -15.66 -2.95
C GLY A 625 -8.50 -15.32 -3.23
N ASP A 626 -8.83 -14.03 -3.26
CA ASP A 626 -10.20 -13.52 -3.48
C ASP A 626 -10.54 -13.22 -4.95
N ARG A 627 -9.57 -13.17 -5.87
CA ARG A 627 -9.85 -12.90 -7.29
C ARG A 627 -10.33 -14.14 -8.03
N THR A 628 -11.29 -13.96 -8.93
CA THR A 628 -11.94 -15.05 -9.67
C THR A 628 -12.05 -14.76 -11.16
N LEU A 629 -11.70 -15.76 -11.98
CA LEU A 629 -12.04 -15.77 -13.41
C LEU A 629 -13.11 -16.83 -13.63
N ARG A 630 -14.32 -16.39 -13.98
CA ARG A 630 -15.38 -17.30 -14.45
C ARG A 630 -15.47 -17.27 -15.97
N VAL A 631 -15.26 -18.42 -16.59
CA VAL A 631 -15.46 -18.65 -18.01
C VAL A 631 -16.81 -19.34 -18.20
N ALA A 632 -17.79 -18.62 -18.73
CA ALA A 632 -19.12 -19.14 -18.97
C ALA A 632 -19.30 -19.61 -20.41
N GLY A 633 -19.57 -20.90 -20.60
CA GLY A 633 -19.81 -21.48 -21.92
C GLY A 633 -21.23 -21.20 -22.42
N THR A 634 -21.36 -20.57 -23.58
CA THR A 634 -22.65 -20.15 -24.16
C THR A 634 -23.02 -20.87 -25.47
N GLY A 635 -22.17 -21.81 -25.92
CA GLY A 635 -22.25 -22.41 -27.24
C GLY A 635 -21.63 -23.82 -27.35
N PRO A 636 -21.09 -24.19 -28.53
CA PRO A 636 -20.30 -25.40 -28.72
C PRO A 636 -19.08 -25.45 -27.79
N THR A 637 -18.51 -26.65 -27.60
CA THR A 637 -17.27 -26.84 -26.82
C THR A 637 -16.18 -25.88 -27.31
N THR A 638 -15.71 -25.03 -26.39
CA THR A 638 -14.67 -24.02 -26.63
C THR A 638 -13.51 -24.30 -25.68
N ARG A 639 -12.29 -24.36 -26.24
CA ARG A 639 -11.04 -24.52 -25.48
C ARG A 639 -10.31 -23.20 -25.42
N PHE A 640 -9.70 -22.94 -24.28
CA PHE A 640 -8.97 -21.72 -24.02
C PHE A 640 -7.73 -22.01 -23.19
N THR A 641 -6.81 -21.05 -23.21
CA THR A 641 -5.71 -20.98 -22.28
C THR A 641 -5.66 -19.58 -21.69
N PHE A 642 -5.25 -19.44 -20.43
CA PHE A 642 -4.93 -18.14 -19.86
C PHE A 642 -3.73 -18.26 -18.94
N THR A 643 -3.05 -17.14 -18.72
CA THR A 643 -1.87 -17.04 -17.87
C THR A 643 -2.06 -15.86 -16.91
N THR A 644 -1.62 -16.04 -15.67
CA THR A 644 -1.56 -15.02 -14.63
C THR A 644 -0.09 -14.65 -14.38
N ASP A 645 0.17 -13.45 -13.86
CA ASP A 645 1.52 -13.08 -13.43
C ASP A 645 1.91 -13.68 -12.07
N GLU A 646 0.94 -14.16 -11.30
CA GLU A 646 1.12 -14.94 -10.07
C GLU A 646 0.38 -16.30 -10.16
N THR A 647 -0.06 -16.85 -9.02
CA THR A 647 -0.57 -18.22 -8.96
C THR A 647 -2.04 -18.36 -9.42
N VAL A 648 -2.41 -19.52 -9.94
CA VAL A 648 -3.80 -19.87 -10.28
C VAL A 648 -4.17 -21.25 -9.71
N ALA A 649 -5.34 -21.32 -9.09
CA ALA A 649 -5.86 -22.49 -8.43
C ALA A 649 -7.20 -22.96 -9.02
N ALA A 650 -7.38 -24.28 -9.02
CA ALA A 650 -8.62 -24.93 -9.39
C ALA A 650 -9.74 -24.66 -8.36
N THR A 651 -10.98 -24.57 -8.83
CA THR A 651 -12.17 -24.62 -7.97
C THR A 651 -12.99 -25.89 -8.21
N ASP A 652 -13.98 -26.15 -7.38
CA ASP A 652 -14.89 -27.30 -7.50
C ASP A 652 -15.77 -27.28 -8.77
N THR A 653 -15.68 -26.24 -9.59
CA THR A 653 -16.50 -26.09 -10.80
C THR A 653 -15.88 -26.73 -12.05
N LEU A 654 -14.56 -27.00 -12.04
CA LEU A 654 -13.78 -27.40 -13.22
C LEU A 654 -14.17 -28.78 -13.79
N GLU A 655 -14.06 -28.91 -15.11
CA GLU A 655 -14.20 -30.19 -15.81
C GLU A 655 -12.91 -31.02 -15.69
N SER A 656 -13.00 -32.36 -15.73
CA SER A 656 -11.82 -33.23 -15.66
C SER A 656 -10.84 -33.08 -16.85
N SER A 657 -11.21 -32.31 -17.85
CA SER A 657 -10.35 -31.95 -18.99
C SER A 657 -9.48 -30.73 -18.74
N ASP A 658 -9.76 -29.96 -17.68
CA ASP A 658 -8.98 -28.78 -17.35
C ASP A 658 -7.67 -29.16 -16.70
N GLN A 659 -6.62 -28.43 -17.07
CA GLN A 659 -5.29 -28.55 -16.49
C GLN A 659 -4.91 -27.19 -15.95
N VAL A 660 -4.69 -27.14 -14.64
CA VAL A 660 -4.20 -25.96 -13.92
C VAL A 660 -2.74 -26.21 -13.59
N TYR A 661 -1.89 -25.32 -14.10
CA TYR A 661 -0.48 -25.20 -13.80
C TYR A 661 -0.30 -23.98 -12.89
N ASP A 662 0.90 -23.80 -12.33
CA ASP A 662 1.17 -22.80 -11.30
C ASP A 662 0.66 -21.39 -11.66
N GLN A 663 0.93 -20.92 -12.89
CA GLN A 663 0.52 -19.60 -13.40
C GLN A 663 -0.31 -19.67 -14.69
N SER A 664 -0.68 -20.87 -15.16
CA SER A 664 -1.39 -21.00 -16.42
C SER A 664 -2.43 -22.10 -16.41
N VAL A 665 -3.43 -21.95 -17.27
CA VAL A 665 -4.53 -22.90 -17.39
C VAL A 665 -4.71 -23.29 -18.84
N ALA A 666 -4.93 -24.58 -19.07
CA ALA A 666 -5.57 -25.10 -20.28
C ALA A 666 -6.97 -25.59 -19.92
N GLY A 667 -7.98 -24.83 -20.34
CA GLY A 667 -9.38 -25.04 -19.96
C GLY A 667 -10.30 -25.38 -21.13
N GLN A 668 -11.47 -25.93 -20.81
CA GLN A 668 -12.52 -26.22 -21.79
C GLN A 668 -13.92 -26.01 -21.20
N VAL A 669 -14.67 -25.08 -21.77
CA VAL A 669 -16.08 -24.87 -21.43
C VAL A 669 -17.02 -25.35 -22.52
N SER A 670 -18.25 -25.70 -22.13
CA SER A 670 -19.34 -26.01 -23.07
C SER A 670 -20.67 -25.39 -22.64
N THR A 671 -21.51 -26.12 -21.90
CA THR A 671 -22.73 -25.60 -21.25
C THR A 671 -22.59 -25.46 -19.74
N ARG A 672 -21.41 -25.82 -19.22
CA ARG A 672 -21.02 -25.68 -17.81
C ARG A 672 -19.95 -24.60 -17.75
N ASP A 673 -20.00 -23.79 -16.71
CA ASP A 673 -19.06 -22.71 -16.47
C ASP A 673 -17.94 -23.22 -15.59
N ASP A 674 -16.73 -22.74 -15.88
CA ASP A 674 -15.55 -23.00 -15.09
C ASP A 674 -15.16 -21.73 -14.34
N THR A 675 -14.79 -21.87 -13.08
CA THR A 675 -14.29 -20.78 -12.25
C THR A 675 -12.89 -21.12 -11.77
N TYR A 676 -11.98 -20.19 -11.93
CA TYR A 676 -10.60 -20.27 -11.45
C TYR A 676 -10.40 -19.18 -10.39
N ARG A 677 -9.61 -19.46 -9.36
CA ARG A 677 -9.11 -18.45 -8.43
C ARG A 677 -7.67 -18.16 -8.77
N PHE A 678 -7.25 -16.91 -8.66
CA PHE A 678 -5.88 -16.52 -8.99
C PHE A 678 -5.41 -15.35 -8.15
N GLU A 679 -4.10 -15.21 -8.05
CA GLU A 679 -3.40 -14.04 -7.51
C GLU A 679 -2.84 -13.21 -8.67
N GLY A 680 -2.52 -11.94 -8.43
CA GLY A 680 -2.06 -11.03 -9.49
C GLY A 680 -3.10 -10.72 -10.57
N ASP A 681 -2.66 -10.39 -11.79
CA ASP A 681 -3.45 -10.04 -12.97
C ASP A 681 -3.42 -11.15 -14.06
N ILE A 682 -4.48 -11.21 -14.88
CA ILE A 682 -4.47 -12.05 -16.09
C ILE A 682 -3.64 -11.34 -17.16
N VAL A 683 -2.51 -11.95 -17.53
CA VAL A 683 -1.58 -11.40 -18.53
C VAL A 683 -1.89 -11.86 -19.96
N SER A 684 -2.63 -12.96 -20.13
CA SER A 684 -3.19 -13.34 -21.42
C SER A 684 -4.43 -14.22 -21.31
N PHE A 685 -5.27 -14.16 -22.35
CA PHE A 685 -6.37 -15.10 -22.55
C PHE A 685 -6.52 -15.44 -24.03
N THR A 686 -6.38 -16.71 -24.39
CA THR A 686 -6.46 -17.17 -25.79
C THR A 686 -7.52 -18.24 -25.97
N VAL A 687 -8.39 -18.08 -26.97
CA VAL A 687 -9.29 -19.16 -27.42
C VAL A 687 -8.55 -20.04 -28.42
N THR A 688 -8.23 -21.27 -28.02
CA THR A 688 -7.42 -22.22 -28.81
C THR A 688 -8.26 -23.08 -29.75
N GLN A 689 -9.54 -23.30 -29.45
CA GLN A 689 -10.48 -23.98 -30.33
C GLN A 689 -11.91 -23.51 -30.07
N GLY A 690 -12.64 -23.10 -31.12
CA GLY A 690 -14.01 -22.56 -31.00
C GLY A 690 -14.05 -21.08 -31.39
N SER A 691 -15.06 -20.35 -30.92
CA SER A 691 -15.19 -18.91 -31.11
C SER A 691 -15.18 -18.19 -29.76
N ALA A 692 -14.53 -17.02 -29.69
CA ALA A 692 -14.66 -16.14 -28.52
C ALA A 692 -16.11 -15.66 -28.31
N GLU A 693 -16.95 -15.70 -29.35
CA GLU A 693 -18.39 -15.41 -29.24
C GLU A 693 -19.17 -16.51 -28.50
N ASP A 694 -18.59 -17.71 -28.35
CA ASP A 694 -19.23 -18.86 -27.68
C ASP A 694 -18.96 -18.86 -26.16
N ILE A 695 -18.23 -17.89 -25.62
CA ILE A 695 -17.93 -17.76 -24.18
C ILE A 695 -18.25 -16.35 -23.67
N ARG A 696 -18.43 -16.23 -22.34
CA ARG A 696 -18.42 -14.95 -21.62
C ARG A 696 -17.46 -15.04 -20.45
N LEU A 697 -16.69 -13.98 -20.24
CA LEU A 697 -15.66 -13.93 -19.21
C LEU A 697 -16.09 -12.97 -18.11
N TYR A 698 -15.88 -13.35 -16.86
CA TYR A 698 -16.12 -12.50 -15.72
C TYR A 698 -14.89 -12.52 -14.82
N VAL A 699 -14.28 -11.35 -14.59
CA VAL A 699 -13.24 -11.18 -13.57
C VAL A 699 -13.88 -10.49 -12.38
N ASP A 700 -13.82 -11.13 -11.21
CA ASP A 700 -14.39 -10.61 -9.96
C ASP A 700 -15.87 -10.24 -10.09
N GLY A 701 -16.59 -11.05 -10.90
CA GLY A 701 -18.02 -10.87 -11.20
C GLY A 701 -18.33 -9.84 -12.29
N SER A 702 -17.35 -9.07 -12.77
CA SER A 702 -17.51 -8.07 -13.84
C SER A 702 -17.26 -8.69 -15.22
N GLU A 703 -18.19 -8.50 -16.16
CA GLU A 703 -18.05 -9.04 -17.52
C GLU A 703 -16.94 -8.31 -18.30
N VAL A 704 -16.00 -9.06 -18.85
CA VAL A 704 -14.85 -8.55 -19.62
C VAL A 704 -14.80 -9.23 -21.00
N SER A 705 -14.18 -8.57 -21.98
CA SER A 705 -13.91 -9.17 -23.27
C SER A 705 -12.53 -9.86 -23.29
N VAL A 706 -12.33 -10.76 -24.26
CA VAL A 706 -10.99 -11.36 -24.50
C VAL A 706 -9.94 -10.28 -24.75
N ALA A 707 -10.29 -9.17 -25.41
CA ALA A 707 -9.34 -8.08 -25.67
C ALA A 707 -8.91 -7.37 -24.37
N ASP A 708 -9.80 -7.24 -23.39
CA ASP A 708 -9.49 -6.59 -22.11
C ASP A 708 -8.48 -7.41 -21.27
N LEU A 709 -8.41 -8.72 -21.52
CA LEU A 709 -7.48 -9.65 -20.85
C LEU A 709 -6.18 -9.90 -21.62
N ASN A 710 -5.94 -9.14 -22.71
CA ASN A 710 -4.71 -9.22 -23.50
C ASN A 710 -4.16 -7.81 -23.69
N PRO A 711 -3.29 -7.32 -22.80
CA PRO A 711 -2.75 -5.98 -22.89
C PRO A 711 -1.85 -5.81 -24.12
N ASP A 712 -1.95 -4.68 -24.83
CA ASP A 712 -1.14 -4.38 -26.04
C ASP A 712 0.39 -4.31 -25.79
N TRP A 713 0.82 -4.32 -24.52
CA TRP A 713 2.21 -4.29 -24.09
C TRP A 713 2.76 -5.68 -23.71
N VAL A 714 1.96 -6.74 -23.85
CA VAL A 714 2.37 -8.14 -23.75
C VAL A 714 2.56 -8.70 -25.16
N HIS A 715 3.71 -9.31 -25.41
CA HIS A 715 4.13 -9.84 -26.70
C HIS A 715 4.14 -11.38 -26.69
N ASP A 716 3.77 -12.01 -27.81
CA ASP A 716 3.80 -13.47 -28.03
C ASP A 716 5.11 -13.85 -28.74
N LEU A 717 5.91 -14.70 -28.10
CA LEU A 717 7.07 -15.34 -28.71
C LEU A 717 6.75 -16.81 -29.01
N ARG A 718 6.76 -17.16 -30.29
CA ARG A 718 6.62 -18.54 -30.76
C ARG A 718 7.93 -19.06 -31.33
N ALA A 719 8.43 -20.12 -30.73
CA ALA A 719 9.57 -20.90 -31.22
C ALA A 719 9.04 -22.16 -31.93
N ALA A 720 9.36 -22.33 -33.21
CA ALA A 720 8.92 -23.48 -34.00
C ALA A 720 10.13 -24.31 -34.46
N GLY A 721 10.21 -25.56 -33.99
CA GLY A 721 11.26 -26.48 -34.38
C GLY A 721 11.05 -27.05 -35.80
N THR A 722 12.15 -27.29 -36.52
CA THR A 722 12.09 -27.81 -37.91
C THR A 722 12.42 -29.30 -38.05
N GLY A 723 12.62 -30.01 -36.93
CA GLY A 723 12.88 -31.44 -36.89
C GLY A 723 13.93 -31.87 -35.87
N PRO A 724 15.21 -31.45 -36.03
CA PRO A 724 16.26 -31.68 -35.02
C PRO A 724 15.95 -30.94 -33.72
N GLU A 725 16.41 -31.49 -32.59
CA GLU A 725 16.28 -30.84 -31.29
C GLU A 725 17.17 -29.60 -31.22
N VAL A 726 16.57 -28.47 -30.85
CA VAL A 726 17.23 -27.17 -30.70
C VAL A 726 16.92 -26.63 -29.32
N GLN A 727 17.96 -26.28 -28.56
CA GLN A 727 17.82 -25.55 -27.30
C GLN A 727 18.18 -24.09 -27.53
N PHE A 728 17.44 -23.20 -26.88
CA PHE A 728 17.65 -21.76 -26.98
C PHE A 728 17.42 -21.07 -25.65
N THR A 729 17.96 -19.85 -25.56
CA THR A 729 17.72 -18.93 -24.47
C THR A 729 17.23 -17.61 -25.04
N VAL A 730 16.21 -17.03 -24.41
CA VAL A 730 15.72 -15.68 -24.70
C VAL A 730 15.87 -14.84 -23.44
N GLU A 731 16.37 -13.61 -23.60
CA GLU A 731 16.37 -12.58 -22.56
C GLU A 731 15.53 -11.40 -23.07
N THR A 732 14.64 -10.90 -22.22
CA THR A 732 13.73 -9.79 -22.54
C THR A 732 13.94 -8.62 -21.58
N SER A 733 13.57 -7.42 -22.01
CA SER A 733 13.70 -6.21 -21.17
C SER A 733 12.60 -6.11 -20.09
N GLY A 734 11.63 -7.02 -20.12
CA GLY A 734 10.54 -7.16 -19.16
C GLY A 734 10.30 -8.63 -18.80
N ALA A 735 9.26 -8.90 -18.01
CA ALA A 735 8.93 -10.24 -17.52
C ALA A 735 8.51 -11.21 -18.64
N THR A 736 8.79 -12.50 -18.46
CA THR A 736 8.40 -13.64 -19.27
C THR A 736 7.41 -14.51 -18.50
N TYR A 737 6.44 -15.09 -19.20
CA TYR A 737 5.41 -15.90 -18.58
C TYR A 737 5.24 -17.23 -19.31
N PRO A 738 5.11 -18.35 -18.57
CA PRO A 738 4.88 -19.64 -19.17
C PRO A 738 3.48 -19.72 -19.78
N THR A 739 3.35 -20.51 -20.84
CA THR A 739 2.03 -20.84 -21.40
C THR A 739 1.77 -22.32 -21.23
N ALA A 740 0.50 -22.73 -21.32
CA ALA A 740 0.11 -24.13 -21.15
C ALA A 740 0.61 -25.07 -22.28
N THR A 741 1.37 -24.57 -23.26
CA THR A 741 1.96 -25.39 -24.33
C THR A 741 3.37 -25.88 -24.02
N LEU A 742 3.98 -25.45 -22.90
CA LEU A 742 5.37 -25.76 -22.57
C LEU A 742 5.56 -27.21 -22.11
N GLU A 743 6.71 -27.78 -22.47
CA GLU A 743 7.14 -29.10 -22.04
C GLU A 743 7.93 -29.01 -20.72
N ASP A 744 8.04 -30.09 -19.94
CA ASP A 744 8.79 -30.11 -18.66
C ASP A 744 10.30 -29.76 -18.82
N THR A 745 10.79 -29.70 -20.06
CA THR A 745 12.16 -29.30 -20.40
C THR A 745 12.34 -27.79 -20.53
N ASP A 746 11.25 -27.03 -20.62
CA ASP A 746 11.28 -25.57 -20.65
C ASP A 746 11.36 -25.00 -19.24
N ALA A 747 12.10 -23.91 -19.07
CA ALA A 747 12.12 -23.12 -17.86
C ALA A 747 11.86 -21.65 -18.21
N VAL A 748 10.85 -21.07 -17.57
CA VAL A 748 10.49 -19.65 -17.70
C VAL A 748 10.59 -19.04 -16.31
N ALA A 749 11.41 -18.02 -16.17
CA ALA A 749 11.60 -17.30 -14.92
C ALA A 749 12.02 -15.86 -15.20
N ASP A 750 11.44 -14.93 -14.47
CA ASP A 750 11.75 -13.50 -14.54
C ASP A 750 11.68 -12.93 -15.95
N SER A 751 12.82 -12.58 -16.55
CA SER A 751 12.94 -12.04 -17.91
C SER A 751 13.65 -13.01 -18.87
N ARG A 752 13.68 -14.30 -18.51
CA ARG A 752 14.45 -15.34 -19.21
C ARG A 752 13.57 -16.52 -19.56
N ILE A 753 13.83 -17.05 -20.76
CA ILE A 753 13.26 -18.30 -21.26
C ILE A 753 14.42 -19.22 -21.59
N GLU A 754 14.44 -20.42 -21.04
CA GLU A 754 15.23 -21.54 -21.51
C GLU A 754 14.29 -22.54 -22.17
N GLY A 755 14.37 -22.62 -23.49
CA GLY A 755 13.41 -23.37 -24.28
C GLY A 755 14.04 -24.51 -25.08
N GLN A 756 13.26 -25.54 -25.36
CA GLN A 756 13.68 -26.66 -26.20
C GLN A 756 12.59 -27.08 -27.19
N VAL A 757 12.82 -26.82 -28.48
CA VAL A 757 11.90 -27.23 -29.55
C VAL A 757 12.47 -28.37 -30.41
N SER A 758 11.58 -29.15 -31.02
CA SER A 758 11.95 -30.15 -32.03
C SER A 758 10.99 -30.19 -33.21
N ILE A 759 9.82 -30.81 -33.03
CA ILE A 759 8.70 -30.85 -33.99
C ILE A 759 7.43 -30.21 -33.44
N ALA A 760 7.36 -29.98 -32.13
CA ALA A 760 6.37 -29.15 -31.48
C ALA A 760 6.87 -27.71 -31.40
N ASP A 761 5.92 -26.78 -31.32
CA ASP A 761 6.20 -25.37 -31.16
C ASP A 761 5.91 -24.98 -29.73
N ASP A 762 6.79 -24.16 -29.17
CA ASP A 762 6.62 -23.58 -27.84
C ASP A 762 6.19 -22.13 -27.97
N ARG A 763 5.35 -21.71 -27.02
CA ARG A 763 4.89 -20.32 -26.90
C ARG A 763 5.22 -19.79 -25.53
N TYR A 764 5.72 -18.57 -25.53
CA TYR A 764 6.05 -17.80 -24.34
C TYR A 764 5.42 -16.43 -24.48
N LEU A 765 5.06 -15.82 -23.36
CA LEU A 765 4.63 -14.43 -23.32
C LEU A 765 5.74 -13.61 -22.69
N PHE A 766 5.89 -12.37 -23.10
CA PHE A 766 6.85 -11.47 -22.49
C PHE A 766 6.40 -10.01 -22.57
N THR A 767 7.04 -9.15 -21.79
CA THR A 767 6.83 -7.70 -21.80
C THR A 767 8.11 -7.00 -22.20
N GLY A 768 8.00 -5.79 -22.77
CA GLY A 768 9.17 -5.06 -23.26
C GLY A 768 9.71 -5.61 -24.59
N ALA A 769 11.02 -5.53 -24.81
CA ALA A 769 11.67 -6.01 -26.04
C ALA A 769 12.39 -7.35 -25.81
N VAL A 770 12.67 -8.08 -26.89
CA VAL A 770 13.65 -9.18 -26.85
C VAL A 770 15.04 -8.54 -26.95
N ASP A 771 15.82 -8.65 -25.88
CA ASP A 771 17.17 -8.10 -25.81
C ASP A 771 18.19 -9.08 -26.42
N ARG A 772 17.95 -10.38 -26.22
CA ARG A 772 18.82 -11.45 -26.72
C ARG A 772 18.04 -12.70 -27.08
N PHE A 773 18.41 -13.31 -28.21
CA PHE A 773 17.98 -14.66 -28.58
C PHE A 773 19.20 -15.49 -28.97
N GLU A 774 19.51 -16.52 -28.20
CA GLU A 774 20.66 -17.40 -28.45
C GLU A 774 20.24 -18.85 -28.64
N VAL A 775 20.75 -19.50 -29.69
CA VAL A 775 20.65 -20.96 -29.84
C VAL A 775 21.82 -21.61 -29.11
N THR A 776 21.55 -22.26 -27.98
CA THR A 776 22.56 -22.85 -27.08
C THR A 776 22.97 -24.26 -27.52
N GLN A 777 22.08 -25.00 -28.18
CA GLN A 777 22.37 -26.31 -28.79
C GLN A 777 21.62 -26.46 -30.13
N GLY A 778 22.33 -26.87 -31.19
CA GLY A 778 21.79 -26.96 -32.55
C GLY A 778 22.28 -25.81 -33.43
N THR A 779 21.53 -25.47 -34.48
CA THR A 779 21.84 -24.34 -35.37
C THR A 779 20.64 -23.43 -35.56
N ALA A 780 20.89 -22.13 -35.80
CA ALA A 780 19.84 -21.13 -36.00
C ALA A 780 18.94 -21.39 -37.22
N ASP A 781 19.38 -22.24 -38.17
CA ASP A 781 18.56 -22.66 -39.32
C ASP A 781 17.54 -23.75 -38.96
N GLU A 782 17.66 -24.36 -37.77
CA GLU A 782 16.81 -25.46 -37.31
C GLU A 782 15.61 -25.00 -36.46
N ILE A 783 15.50 -23.69 -36.18
CA ILE A 783 14.43 -23.04 -35.43
C ILE A 783 13.87 -21.84 -36.21
N GLU A 784 12.55 -21.70 -36.23
CA GLU A 784 11.88 -20.49 -36.72
C GLU A 784 11.27 -19.73 -35.54
N VAL A 785 11.59 -18.44 -35.41
CA VAL A 785 11.10 -17.59 -34.32
C VAL A 785 10.10 -16.57 -34.87
N TYR A 786 9.01 -16.36 -34.14
CA TYR A 786 8.00 -15.37 -34.44
C TYR A 786 7.76 -14.53 -33.20
N VAL A 787 7.73 -13.21 -33.35
CA VAL A 787 7.30 -12.26 -32.31
C VAL A 787 6.06 -11.56 -32.81
N ASP A 788 4.96 -11.67 -32.07
CA ASP A 788 3.63 -11.17 -32.45
C ASP A 788 3.18 -11.64 -33.85
N GLY A 789 3.57 -12.88 -34.19
CA GLY A 789 3.30 -13.49 -35.49
C GLY A 789 4.20 -13.01 -36.65
N GLU A 790 5.09 -12.05 -36.42
CA GLU A 790 6.10 -11.65 -37.40
C GLU A 790 7.34 -12.54 -37.29
N ARG A 791 7.75 -13.16 -38.40
CA ARG A 791 8.97 -13.98 -38.44
C ARG A 791 10.20 -13.10 -38.22
N ARG A 792 11.05 -13.50 -37.27
CA ARG A 792 12.33 -12.86 -36.96
C ARG A 792 13.43 -13.91 -37.02
N SER A 793 14.62 -13.54 -37.48
CA SER A 793 15.80 -14.39 -37.29
C SER A 793 16.38 -14.20 -35.89
N PRO A 794 16.98 -15.23 -35.27
CA PRO A 794 17.64 -15.10 -33.97
C PRO A 794 18.64 -13.93 -33.88
N GLY A 795 19.37 -13.66 -34.97
CA GLY A 795 20.31 -12.55 -35.06
C GLY A 795 19.69 -11.16 -35.21
N GLU A 796 18.42 -11.05 -35.62
CA GLU A 796 17.68 -9.77 -35.64
C GLU A 796 17.06 -9.44 -34.28
N LEU A 797 16.86 -10.45 -33.44
CA LEU A 797 16.33 -10.33 -32.08
C LEU A 797 17.41 -10.02 -31.04
N SER A 798 18.68 -10.03 -31.43
CA SER A 798 19.80 -9.71 -30.55
C SER A 798 20.31 -8.32 -30.92
N GLY A 799 19.85 -7.25 -30.25
CA GLY A 799 20.18 -5.88 -30.63
C GLY A 799 19.64 -4.77 -29.73
#